data_AF-A0A926P622-F1
#
_entry.id   AF-A0A926P622-F1
#
_cell.length_a   1.000
_cell.length_b   1.000
_cell.length_c   1.000
_cell.angle_alpha   90.00
_cell.angle_beta   90.00
_cell.angle_gamma   90.00
#
_symmetry.space_group_name_H-M   'P 1'
#
loop_
_entity.id
_entity.type
_entity.pdbx_description
1 polymer ?
#
loop_
_entity_poly.entity_id
_entity_poly.type
_entity_poly.pdbx_seq_one_letter_code
_entity_poly.pdbx_strand_id
1 'polypeptide(L)'
;MLVCALSGKALAGERLALVFGNADYGSKTLPPLKNPANDAALIADSLKTAGFDVELVLNADLRTMKRSVRDFTDKLKQAGTGSIAAVYYSGHGFEAGGHNYLAPLKADLRDEVDAEFEAMSVDWVLSAVEQAHDGANIVILDACRNTALKRSAGGTAGGFTLLSSTPRGSFISFATAPGSTATDGQGLNSPYSGAIAREILVPGATIEAVFKRVRQQVVEATGGEQVPWDHSSLTTDIVLVPGGNQAGGNTVASGSAAGNAIQLELQFWNDVKDSNDTAEIQAYLDRFPQGSFAELARKRLEQVGNGAGSDIEKLFAKLQSRSLLVENPTRPHEFYANARLRELKGDYPRARQDYLKYFAFGEPQVDPHLRFQAVLKVQEGRAGAREVYRALSQGRRDPTTLFAEILLEDRDERVRRLTAFIDAYPDFAPALYALSLDYSQARLGQQSLADKTKELDLLKRFMKGVEDGHFLRYFIDQQMAAERVEDAKTRLAALSLLNTTALANPVKIIPMRSNQGWMLNLSIADRTREIFVRLPGGDFRSTGFVNGAVDPTTGQPIPYPSFELPGTAGDTDIEVKYTDIRGETQGPFKVNFRPGAALVAGQKDILERLSNAWVSYRDWNGKRLVYFTQLISYRCAIDTVLYGVDTDTPDKEFEIGTCDPDNPHAIPSAGPGSVVYTAIPKPTGYISVQLSYADGTRSEVKRFDAPK
;
A
#
# COMPACT_ATOMS: atom_id res chain seq x y z
N MET A 1 58.81 15.41 -10.72
CA MET A 1 57.43 14.90 -10.86
C MET A 1 56.74 15.07 -9.53
N LEU A 2 55.86 16.06 -9.41
CA LEU A 2 55.07 16.32 -8.21
C LEU A 2 53.78 15.50 -8.34
N VAL A 3 53.58 14.50 -7.48
CA VAL A 3 52.32 13.73 -7.43
C VAL A 3 51.35 14.50 -6.53
N CYS A 4 50.30 15.03 -7.15
CA CYS A 4 49.21 15.74 -6.48
C CYS A 4 48.30 14.70 -5.82
N ALA A 5 48.24 14.68 -4.49
CA ALA A 5 47.27 13.88 -3.74
C ALA A 5 45.91 14.60 -3.78
N LEU A 6 45.01 14.13 -4.64
CA LEU A 6 43.59 14.48 -4.56
C LEU A 6 42.99 13.76 -3.35
N SER A 7 42.81 14.48 -2.25
CA SER A 7 41.92 14.05 -1.17
C SER A 7 40.48 14.10 -1.68
N GLY A 8 39.98 12.97 -2.20
CA GLY A 8 38.55 12.78 -2.41
C GLY A 8 37.84 12.84 -1.06
N LYS A 9 37.00 13.86 -0.83
CA LYS A 9 35.93 13.75 0.17
C LYS A 9 35.10 12.54 -0.23
N ALA A 10 35.07 11.50 0.60
CA ALA A 10 34.02 10.50 0.52
C ALA A 10 32.68 11.23 0.64
N LEU A 11 31.85 11.18 -0.41
CA LEU A 11 30.50 11.73 -0.39
C LEU A 11 29.67 10.93 0.61
N ALA A 12 29.57 11.41 1.85
CA ALA A 12 28.48 11.02 2.72
C ALA A 12 27.19 11.57 2.08
N GLY A 13 26.21 10.70 1.78
CA GLY A 13 24.96 11.12 1.17
C GLY A 13 24.26 12.20 2.00
N GLU A 14 23.63 13.17 1.33
CA GLU A 14 22.94 14.28 1.98
C GLU A 14 21.79 13.78 2.87
N ARG A 15 21.54 14.49 3.97
CA ARG A 15 20.52 14.14 4.97
C ARG A 15 19.45 15.21 4.97
N LEU A 16 18.25 14.85 4.55
CA LEU A 16 17.14 15.77 4.39
C LEU A 16 15.99 15.33 5.29
N ALA A 17 15.34 16.26 5.96
CA ALA A 17 14.21 15.99 6.83
C ALA A 17 13.02 16.92 6.58
N LEU A 18 11.81 16.35 6.62
CA LEU A 18 10.55 17.09 6.57
C LEU A 18 9.74 16.79 7.83
N VAL A 19 9.41 17.83 8.59
CA VAL A 19 8.81 17.72 9.92
C VAL A 19 7.51 18.51 9.97
N PHE A 20 6.40 17.84 10.24
CA PHE A 20 5.08 18.45 10.38
C PHE A 20 4.61 18.45 11.84
N GLY A 21 4.01 19.57 12.27
CA GLY A 21 3.35 19.69 13.57
C GLY A 21 2.03 20.44 13.46
N ASN A 22 0.91 19.71 13.48
CA ASN A 22 -0.42 20.29 13.39
C ASN A 22 -1.12 20.22 14.75
N ALA A 23 -1.36 21.38 15.35
CA ALA A 23 -1.93 21.53 16.69
C ALA A 23 -3.24 22.35 16.68
N ASP A 24 -3.29 23.42 15.89
CA ASP A 24 -4.34 24.45 15.96
C ASP A 24 -5.57 24.10 15.11
N TYR A 25 -6.14 22.91 15.34
CA TYR A 25 -7.38 22.51 14.68
C TYR A 25 -8.58 23.30 15.21
N GLY A 26 -9.44 23.74 14.29
CA GLY A 26 -10.58 24.63 14.59
C GLY A 26 -11.96 23.99 14.46
N SER A 27 -12.06 22.67 14.30
CA SER A 27 -13.34 21.98 14.04
C SER A 27 -13.80 21.13 15.23
N LYS A 28 -15.09 20.80 15.29
CA LYS A 28 -15.62 19.91 16.33
C LYS A 28 -15.16 18.46 16.18
N THR A 29 -14.82 18.06 14.95
CA THR A 29 -14.38 16.71 14.61
C THR A 29 -12.88 16.55 14.86
N LEU A 30 -12.09 17.60 14.64
CA LEU A 30 -10.67 17.68 14.97
C LEU A 30 -10.45 18.75 16.06
N PRO A 31 -10.51 18.40 17.34
CA PRO A 31 -10.22 19.35 18.41
C PRO A 31 -8.73 19.75 18.39
N PRO A 32 -8.38 20.95 18.88
CA PRO A 32 -6.98 21.37 18.98
C PRO A 32 -6.18 20.42 19.87
N LEU A 33 -4.92 20.18 19.51
CA LEU A 33 -3.99 19.33 20.24
C LEU A 33 -2.93 20.19 20.92
N LYS A 34 -2.49 19.79 22.12
CA LYS A 34 -1.60 20.62 22.94
C LYS A 34 -0.13 20.56 22.50
N ASN A 35 0.35 19.38 22.12
CA ASN A 35 1.78 19.09 22.00
C ASN A 35 2.35 19.04 20.57
N PRO A 36 1.59 18.80 19.47
CA PRO A 36 2.20 18.56 18.15
C PRO A 36 3.14 19.64 17.61
N ALA A 37 2.86 20.92 17.88
CA ALA A 37 3.75 21.99 17.47
C ALA A 37 5.08 21.98 18.26
N ASN A 38 5.04 21.65 19.55
CA ASN A 38 6.22 21.51 20.40
C ASN A 38 7.02 20.27 20.03
N ASP A 39 6.33 19.15 19.79
CA ASP A 39 6.95 17.88 19.39
C ASP A 39 7.68 18.01 18.05
N ALA A 40 7.04 18.63 17.05
CA ALA A 40 7.65 18.90 15.77
C ALA A 40 8.87 19.84 15.89
N ALA A 41 8.79 20.88 16.71
CA ALA A 41 9.93 21.75 16.95
C ALA A 41 11.11 21.01 17.61
N LEU A 42 10.83 20.17 18.62
CA LEU A 42 11.84 19.37 19.33
C LEU A 42 12.53 18.37 18.39
N ILE A 43 11.76 17.68 17.56
CA ILE A 43 12.30 16.71 16.60
C ILE A 43 13.08 17.42 15.49
N ALA A 44 12.59 18.56 15.00
CA ALA A 44 13.33 19.35 14.01
C ALA A 44 14.69 19.80 14.54
N ASP A 45 14.78 20.27 15.79
CA ASP A 45 16.04 20.67 16.40
C ASP A 45 17.00 19.48 16.60
N SER A 46 16.47 18.34 17.04
CA SER A 46 17.25 17.12 17.22
C SER A 46 17.78 16.55 15.89
N LEU A 47 16.97 16.58 14.82
CA LEU A 47 17.41 16.18 13.48
C LEU A 47 18.44 17.15 12.89
N LYS A 48 18.28 18.47 13.08
CA LYS A 48 19.33 19.46 12.71
C LYS A 48 20.64 19.14 13.43
N THR A 49 20.57 18.83 14.72
CA THR A 49 21.74 18.45 15.53
C THR A 49 22.37 17.14 15.04
N ALA A 50 21.57 16.20 14.54
CA ALA A 50 22.04 14.97 13.90
C ALA A 50 22.57 15.18 12.45
N GLY A 51 22.60 16.43 11.96
CA GLY A 51 23.16 16.80 10.67
C GLY A 51 22.20 16.72 9.49
N PHE A 52 20.88 16.78 9.73
CA PHE A 52 19.89 16.91 8.67
C PHE A 52 19.66 18.39 8.29
N ASP A 53 19.42 18.65 7.01
CA ASP A 53 18.73 19.86 6.56
C ASP A 53 17.22 19.65 6.76
N VAL A 54 16.62 20.43 7.65
CA VAL A 54 15.26 20.20 8.15
C VAL A 54 14.31 21.30 7.69
N GLU A 55 13.25 20.90 7.00
CA GLU A 55 12.06 21.70 6.71
C GLU A 55 11.00 21.46 7.78
N LEU A 56 10.78 22.45 8.66
CA LEU A 56 9.74 22.41 9.70
C LEU A 56 8.49 23.16 9.23
N VAL A 57 7.36 22.47 9.23
CA VAL A 57 6.07 22.98 8.78
C VAL A 57 5.04 22.82 9.89
N LEU A 58 4.61 23.94 10.49
CA LEU A 58 3.64 23.95 11.58
C LEU A 58 2.27 24.38 11.07
N ASN A 59 1.22 23.77 11.63
CA ASN A 59 -0.17 24.15 11.41
C ASN A 59 -0.54 24.34 9.93
N ALA A 60 -0.19 23.33 9.12
CA ALA A 60 -0.38 23.39 7.68
C ALA A 60 -1.75 22.83 7.24
N ASP A 61 -2.34 23.49 6.25
CA ASP A 61 -3.45 22.94 5.49
C ASP A 61 -2.97 21.91 4.45
N LEU A 62 -3.92 21.20 3.83
CA LEU A 62 -3.59 20.07 2.93
C LEU A 62 -2.68 20.50 1.78
N ARG A 63 -2.94 21.69 1.22
CA ARG A 63 -2.19 22.23 0.10
C ARG A 63 -0.74 22.50 0.49
N THR A 64 -0.53 23.05 1.68
CA THR A 64 0.79 23.34 2.23
C THR A 64 1.54 22.04 2.52
N MET A 65 0.89 21.04 3.13
CA MET A 65 1.49 19.73 3.39
C MET A 65 1.92 19.03 2.10
N LYS A 66 1.01 18.91 1.10
CA LYS A 66 1.32 18.28 -0.19
C LYS A 66 2.45 19.00 -0.93
N ARG A 67 2.47 20.35 -0.88
CA ARG A 67 3.55 21.13 -1.48
C ARG A 67 4.90 20.83 -0.80
N SER A 68 4.92 20.82 0.53
CA SER A 68 6.17 20.59 1.29
C SER A 68 6.73 19.19 1.00
N VAL A 69 5.88 18.16 0.88
CA VAL A 69 6.31 16.81 0.46
C VAL A 69 6.88 16.81 -0.96
N ARG A 70 6.25 17.50 -1.91
CA ARG A 70 6.75 17.61 -3.28
C ARG A 70 8.11 18.34 -3.30
N ASP A 71 8.22 19.49 -2.65
CA ASP A 71 9.43 20.29 -2.64
C ASP A 71 10.57 19.54 -1.91
N PHE A 72 10.25 18.79 -0.85
CA PHE A 72 11.17 17.88 -0.17
C PHE A 72 11.67 16.74 -1.08
N THR A 73 10.77 16.08 -1.81
CA THR A 73 11.15 15.01 -2.74
C THR A 73 11.94 15.51 -3.94
N ASP A 74 11.72 16.75 -4.38
CA ASP A 74 12.52 17.37 -5.42
C ASP A 74 13.93 17.71 -4.94
N LYS A 75 14.11 18.07 -3.66
CA LYS A 75 15.43 18.19 -3.02
C LYS A 75 16.11 16.81 -2.93
N LEU A 76 15.40 15.77 -2.51
CA LEU A 76 15.93 14.40 -2.42
C LEU A 76 16.46 13.88 -3.75
N LYS A 77 15.76 14.13 -4.87
CA LYS A 77 16.24 13.75 -6.22
C LYS A 77 17.58 14.39 -6.58
N GLN A 78 17.87 15.57 -6.03
CA GLN A 78 19.11 16.31 -6.28
C GLN A 78 20.25 15.88 -5.35
N ALA A 79 19.93 15.24 -4.23
CA ALA A 79 20.83 14.92 -3.12
C ALA A 79 21.82 13.77 -3.40
N GLY A 80 21.66 13.06 -4.53
CA GLY A 80 22.54 11.98 -4.99
C GLY A 80 22.32 10.62 -4.30
N THR A 81 23.13 9.63 -4.69
CA THR A 81 23.01 8.24 -4.22
C THR A 81 23.39 8.10 -2.74
N GLY A 82 22.59 7.34 -1.97
CA GLY A 82 22.87 7.07 -0.55
C GLY A 82 22.48 8.19 0.42
N SER A 83 21.58 9.09 0.01
CA SER A 83 20.99 10.10 0.88
C SER A 83 20.08 9.47 1.95
N ILE A 84 19.82 10.22 3.03
CA ILE A 84 18.92 9.78 4.11
C ILE A 84 17.76 10.76 4.19
N ALA A 85 16.55 10.27 3.98
CA ALA A 85 15.32 11.03 4.14
C ALA A 85 14.71 10.74 5.52
N ALA A 86 14.36 11.78 6.28
CA ALA A 86 13.54 11.65 7.47
C ALA A 86 12.20 12.39 7.28
N VAL A 87 11.08 11.74 7.56
CA VAL A 87 9.77 12.39 7.61
C VAL A 87 9.18 12.19 8.99
N TYR A 88 8.79 13.27 9.64
CA TYR A 88 8.14 13.25 10.92
C TYR A 88 6.79 13.96 10.84
N TYR A 89 5.75 13.39 11.46
CA TYR A 89 4.46 14.04 11.61
C TYR A 89 3.95 13.89 13.03
N SER A 90 3.48 15.01 13.61
CA SER A 90 2.66 15.04 14.81
C SER A 90 1.35 15.79 14.57
N GLY A 91 0.24 15.23 15.04
CA GLY A 91 -1.11 15.79 14.86
C GLY A 91 -2.22 14.73 14.88
N HIS A 92 -3.41 15.06 14.38
CA HIS A 92 -4.46 14.05 14.20
C HIS A 92 -4.15 13.12 13.03
N GLY A 93 -4.41 11.82 13.20
CA GLY A 93 -4.27 10.81 12.16
C GLY A 93 -5.34 9.73 12.32
N PHE A 94 -5.82 9.19 11.20
CA PHE A 94 -6.94 8.27 11.22
C PHE A 94 -6.88 7.27 10.07
N GLU A 95 -7.67 6.20 10.21
CA GLU A 95 -7.83 5.18 9.19
C GLU A 95 -9.21 5.32 8.55
N ALA A 96 -9.23 5.34 7.22
CA ALA A 96 -10.44 5.33 6.43
C ALA A 96 -10.25 4.39 5.23
N GLY A 97 -11.18 3.46 5.03
CA GLY A 97 -11.11 2.51 3.91
C GLY A 97 -9.87 1.62 3.88
N GLY A 98 -9.26 1.31 5.03
CA GLY A 98 -8.02 0.53 5.09
C GLY A 98 -6.75 1.31 4.71
N HIS A 99 -6.80 2.64 4.67
CA HIS A 99 -5.64 3.51 4.43
C HIS A 99 -5.41 4.49 5.57
N ASN A 100 -4.15 4.88 5.76
CA ASN A 100 -3.70 5.75 6.83
C ASN A 100 -3.63 7.21 6.34
N TYR A 101 -4.26 8.14 7.05
CA TYR A 101 -4.31 9.56 6.70
C TYR A 101 -3.80 10.48 7.81
N LEU A 102 -3.10 11.54 7.41
CA LEU A 102 -2.63 12.65 8.25
C LEU A 102 -3.57 13.84 8.08
N ALA A 103 -4.15 14.33 9.17
CA ALA A 103 -5.15 15.39 9.13
C ALA A 103 -4.51 16.79 9.01
N PRO A 104 -4.75 17.52 7.91
CA PRO A 104 -4.35 18.91 7.79
C PRO A 104 -5.25 19.83 8.61
N LEU A 105 -4.81 21.06 8.82
CA LEU A 105 -5.70 22.10 9.30
C LEU A 105 -6.82 22.36 8.28
N LYS A 106 -7.98 22.75 8.79
CA LYS A 106 -9.20 23.06 8.03
C LYS A 106 -9.84 21.87 7.30
N ALA A 107 -9.38 20.64 7.56
CA ALA A 107 -10.03 19.44 7.02
C ALA A 107 -11.49 19.36 7.49
N ASP A 108 -12.43 19.23 6.55
CA ASP A 108 -13.86 19.02 6.84
C ASP A 108 -14.20 17.53 6.78
N LEU A 109 -13.77 16.78 7.81
CA LEU A 109 -13.96 15.34 7.90
C LEU A 109 -15.32 15.00 8.51
N ARG A 110 -16.32 14.67 7.68
CA ARG A 110 -17.69 14.29 8.12
C ARG A 110 -17.91 12.79 8.04
N ASP A 111 -17.36 12.13 7.02
CA ASP A 111 -17.35 10.67 6.88
C ASP A 111 -16.02 10.11 6.33
N GLU A 112 -15.95 8.79 6.10
CA GLU A 112 -14.73 8.11 5.61
C GLU A 112 -14.37 8.47 4.17
N VAL A 113 -15.30 8.99 3.37
CA VAL A 113 -15.05 9.40 1.98
C VAL A 113 -14.31 10.73 1.95
N ASP A 114 -14.65 11.64 2.87
CA ASP A 114 -13.96 12.94 2.99
C ASP A 114 -12.46 12.78 3.27
N ALA A 115 -12.05 11.67 3.91
CA ALA A 115 -10.66 11.34 4.21
C ALA A 115 -9.73 11.44 2.99
N GLU A 116 -10.18 10.94 1.84
CA GLU A 116 -9.37 10.86 0.62
C GLU A 116 -9.12 12.25 0.01
N PHE A 117 -10.06 13.18 0.20
CA PHE A 117 -10.02 14.52 -0.39
C PHE A 117 -9.47 15.57 0.57
N GLU A 118 -9.77 15.44 1.86
CA GLU A 118 -9.51 16.44 2.90
C GLU A 118 -8.28 16.09 3.75
N ALA A 119 -7.67 14.92 3.58
CA ALA A 119 -6.47 14.51 4.33
C ALA A 119 -5.31 14.02 3.44
N MET A 120 -4.13 13.91 4.03
CA MET A 120 -2.92 13.47 3.33
C MET A 120 -2.68 11.98 3.56
N SER A 121 -2.73 11.18 2.49
CA SER A 121 -2.43 9.74 2.56
C SER A 121 -0.97 9.50 2.97
N VAL A 122 -0.76 8.66 3.99
CA VAL A 122 0.57 8.19 4.41
C VAL A 122 1.22 7.37 3.30
N ASP A 123 0.46 6.53 2.60
CA ASP A 123 0.95 5.70 1.49
C ASP A 123 1.51 6.57 0.35
N TRP A 124 0.87 7.72 0.09
CA TRP A 124 1.35 8.70 -0.89
C TRP A 124 2.69 9.31 -0.47
N VAL A 125 2.82 9.72 0.80
CA VAL A 125 4.09 10.27 1.33
C VAL A 125 5.21 9.24 1.23
N LEU A 126 4.95 8.01 1.67
CA LEU A 126 5.90 6.91 1.61
C LEU A 126 6.35 6.61 0.18
N SER A 127 5.41 6.53 -0.76
CA SER A 127 5.71 6.29 -2.18
C SER A 127 6.48 7.45 -2.81
N ALA A 128 6.14 8.70 -2.47
CA ALA A 128 6.82 9.88 -3.00
C ALA A 128 8.28 9.96 -2.55
N VAL A 129 8.55 9.61 -1.30
CA VAL A 129 9.92 9.58 -0.75
C VAL A 129 10.71 8.41 -1.32
N GLU A 130 10.13 7.19 -1.41
CA GLU A 130 10.78 6.02 -2.01
C GLU A 130 11.17 6.25 -3.49
N GLN A 131 10.33 6.93 -4.26
CA GLN A 131 10.60 7.20 -5.68
C GLN A 131 11.62 8.32 -5.90
N ALA A 132 11.85 9.18 -4.90
CA ALA A 132 12.70 10.35 -5.05
C ALA A 132 14.19 10.02 -5.04
N HIS A 133 14.60 8.94 -4.37
CA HIS A 133 16.01 8.56 -4.23
C HIS A 133 16.16 7.07 -3.88
N ASP A 134 17.37 6.54 -3.97
CA ASP A 134 17.70 5.13 -3.70
C ASP A 134 18.32 4.87 -2.32
N GLY A 135 18.28 5.88 -1.44
CA GLY A 135 18.87 5.85 -0.10
C GLY A 135 17.90 5.35 0.99
N ALA A 136 18.19 5.70 2.24
CA ALA A 136 17.42 5.24 3.38
C ALA A 136 16.29 6.21 3.75
N ASN A 137 15.11 5.67 4.07
CA ASN A 137 13.94 6.44 4.48
C ASN A 137 13.59 6.16 5.94
N ILE A 138 13.40 7.19 6.74
CA ILE A 138 12.98 7.09 8.14
C ILE A 138 11.68 7.86 8.29
N VAL A 139 10.56 7.18 8.50
CA VAL A 139 9.24 7.81 8.63
C VAL A 139 8.67 7.58 10.01
N ILE A 140 8.35 8.65 10.71
CA ILE A 140 7.95 8.64 12.12
C ILE A 140 6.58 9.33 12.23
N LEU A 141 5.59 8.59 12.74
CA LEU A 141 4.20 9.07 12.85
C LEU A 141 3.78 9.10 14.33
N ASP A 142 3.71 10.31 14.88
CA ASP A 142 3.23 10.62 16.24
C ASP A 142 1.82 11.21 16.21
N ALA A 143 0.86 10.39 15.76
CA ALA A 143 -0.52 10.85 15.57
C ALA A 143 -1.51 10.17 16.54
N CYS A 144 -2.37 10.98 17.17
CA CYS A 144 -3.45 10.49 18.03
C CYS A 144 -4.57 9.84 17.21
N ARG A 145 -5.01 8.67 17.65
CA ARG A 145 -6.01 7.80 17.00
C ARG A 145 -7.41 8.00 17.60
N ASN A 146 -7.90 9.24 17.64
CA ASN A 146 -9.31 9.53 17.96
C ASN A 146 -10.09 9.74 16.67
N THR A 147 -11.05 8.86 16.38
CA THR A 147 -11.93 9.00 15.22
C THR A 147 -12.83 10.23 15.38
N ALA A 148 -12.49 11.27 14.62
CA ALA A 148 -13.31 12.45 14.33
C ALA A 148 -14.63 12.11 13.60
N LEU A 149 -14.71 10.91 13.02
CA LEU A 149 -15.80 10.45 12.16
C LEU A 149 -16.85 9.67 12.96
N LYS A 150 -18.11 10.12 12.95
CA LYS A 150 -19.24 9.34 13.48
C LYS A 150 -19.56 8.20 12.50
N ARG A 151 -19.19 6.96 12.84
CA ARG A 151 -19.56 5.77 12.07
C ARG A 151 -21.00 5.33 12.34
N SER A 152 -21.64 4.81 11.30
CA SER A 152 -22.83 3.97 11.35
C SER A 152 -22.58 2.73 12.23
N ALA A 153 -23.56 2.32 13.03
CA ALA A 153 -23.42 1.30 14.08
C ALA A 153 -22.85 -0.04 13.58
N GLY A 154 -21.70 -0.46 14.13
CA GLY A 154 -21.21 -1.86 14.01
C GLY A 154 -19.69 -2.11 13.99
N GLY A 155 -18.83 -1.10 13.78
CA GLY A 155 -17.37 -1.31 13.67
C GLY A 155 -16.60 -1.05 14.97
N THR A 156 -15.64 -1.91 15.31
CA THR A 156 -14.66 -1.69 16.39
C THR A 156 -13.77 -0.47 16.09
N ALA A 157 -13.53 0.37 17.09
CA ALA A 157 -12.70 1.56 16.99
C ALA A 157 -11.20 1.19 16.89
N GLY A 158 -10.54 1.62 15.82
CA GLY A 158 -9.09 1.52 15.67
C GLY A 158 -8.61 2.58 14.69
N GLY A 159 -7.49 3.25 14.98
CA GLY A 159 -6.81 4.17 14.06
C GLY A 159 -6.00 3.43 12.98
N PHE A 160 -4.80 3.93 12.62
CA PHE A 160 -3.95 3.37 11.56
C PHE A 160 -3.94 1.83 11.43
N THR A 161 -4.27 1.32 10.25
CA THR A 161 -4.18 -0.10 9.91
C THR A 161 -2.73 -0.51 9.64
N LEU A 162 -2.46 -1.82 9.64
CA LEU A 162 -1.18 -2.37 9.21
C LEU A 162 -0.92 -1.96 7.75
N LEU A 163 0.25 -1.41 7.45
CA LEU A 163 0.64 -1.07 6.08
C LEU A 163 0.66 -2.35 5.23
N SER A 164 0.03 -2.32 4.05
CA SER A 164 -0.05 -3.45 3.11
C SER A 164 1.32 -3.91 2.60
N SER A 165 2.35 -3.04 2.67
CA SER A 165 3.75 -3.34 2.39
C SER A 165 4.65 -2.23 2.95
N THR A 166 5.84 -2.56 3.47
CA THR A 166 6.87 -1.55 3.79
C THR A 166 7.67 -1.24 2.52
N PRO A 167 7.73 0.03 2.06
CA PRO A 167 8.55 0.47 0.92
C PRO A 167 10.00 0.01 1.08
N ARG A 168 10.76 -0.19 -0.01
CA ARG A 168 12.17 -0.64 0.08
C ARG A 168 13.04 0.42 0.77
N GLY A 169 14.07 -0.03 1.48
CA GLY A 169 15.03 0.87 2.13
C GLY A 169 14.41 1.79 3.19
N SER A 170 13.33 1.37 3.85
CA SER A 170 12.54 2.23 4.73
C SER A 170 12.40 1.66 6.14
N PHE A 171 12.50 2.54 7.12
CA PHE A 171 12.17 2.32 8.53
C PHE A 171 10.97 3.18 8.89
N ILE A 172 9.86 2.55 9.30
CA ILE A 172 8.62 3.25 9.62
C ILE A 172 8.28 2.98 11.08
N SER A 173 8.07 4.03 11.87
CA SER A 173 7.75 3.94 13.29
C SER A 173 6.49 4.71 13.65
N PHE A 174 5.64 4.05 14.43
CA PHE A 174 4.36 4.55 14.93
C PHE A 174 4.44 4.70 16.45
N ALA A 175 3.85 5.78 16.98
CA ALA A 175 3.83 6.05 18.42
C ALA A 175 3.14 4.97 19.26
N THR A 176 2.28 4.13 18.66
CA THR A 176 1.58 3.03 19.34
C THR A 176 1.28 1.87 18.38
N ALA A 177 0.89 0.71 18.90
CA ALA A 177 0.54 -0.47 18.12
C ALA A 177 -0.74 -0.28 17.26
N PRO A 178 -0.88 -1.00 16.14
CA PRO A 178 -2.15 -1.05 15.40
C PRO A 178 -3.30 -1.46 16.31
N GLY A 179 -4.38 -0.68 16.29
CA GLY A 179 -5.57 -0.85 17.14
C GLY A 179 -5.55 -0.08 18.47
N SER A 180 -4.40 0.42 18.95
CA SER A 180 -4.25 1.12 20.25
C SER A 180 -4.11 2.64 20.12
N THR A 181 -4.24 3.43 21.20
CA THR A 181 -4.13 4.91 21.15
C THR A 181 -2.81 5.40 21.74
N ALA A 182 -2.26 6.51 21.23
CA ALA A 182 -1.07 7.18 21.77
C ALA A 182 -1.49 8.32 22.70
N THR A 183 -0.75 8.54 23.78
CA THR A 183 -1.08 9.51 24.82
C THR A 183 -0.26 10.78 24.64
N ASP A 184 -0.90 11.96 24.67
CA ASP A 184 -0.20 13.24 24.62
C ASP A 184 0.75 13.46 25.81
N GLY A 185 0.56 12.72 26.91
CA GLY A 185 1.31 12.88 28.15
C GLY A 185 0.92 14.13 28.94
N GLN A 186 1.57 14.34 30.10
CA GLN A 186 1.30 15.49 30.98
C GLN A 186 2.30 16.66 30.79
N GLY A 187 3.35 16.47 29.98
CA GLY A 187 4.45 17.41 29.76
C GLY A 187 4.20 18.44 28.65
N LEU A 188 5.29 19.11 28.24
CA LEU A 188 5.34 20.03 27.08
C LEU A 188 5.40 19.29 25.73
N ASN A 189 5.90 18.06 25.74
CA ASN A 189 6.10 17.18 24.59
C ASN A 189 5.52 15.79 24.89
N SER A 190 5.15 15.03 23.86
CA SER A 190 4.68 13.65 23.99
C SER A 190 5.81 12.73 24.52
N PRO A 191 5.48 11.66 25.29
CA PRO A 191 6.48 10.71 25.76
C PRO A 191 7.30 10.08 24.62
N TYR A 192 6.65 9.87 23.47
CA TYR A 192 7.26 9.30 22.27
C TYR A 192 8.25 10.27 21.60
N SER A 193 7.83 11.48 21.32
CA SER A 193 8.69 12.50 20.70
C SER A 193 9.83 12.93 21.62
N GLY A 194 9.57 13.03 22.92
CA GLY A 194 10.62 13.26 23.91
C GLY A 194 11.68 12.14 23.94
N ALA A 195 11.28 10.88 23.81
CA ALA A 195 12.20 9.75 23.76
C ALA A 195 13.01 9.72 22.45
N ILE A 196 12.38 9.97 21.31
CA ILE A 196 13.06 10.04 19.99
C ILE A 196 14.13 11.14 20.01
N ALA A 197 13.77 12.35 20.43
CA ALA A 197 14.68 13.50 20.46
C ALA A 197 15.99 13.22 21.22
N ARG A 198 15.93 12.41 22.28
CA ARG A 198 17.11 11.98 23.04
C ARG A 198 17.88 10.87 22.33
N GLU A 199 17.18 9.82 21.90
CA GLU A 199 17.85 8.60 21.41
C GLU A 199 18.44 8.76 20.00
N ILE A 200 17.88 9.61 19.14
CA ILE A 200 18.44 9.84 17.78
C ILE A 200 19.82 10.51 17.81
N LEU A 201 20.15 11.18 18.93
CA LEU A 201 21.43 11.84 19.14
C LEU A 201 22.49 10.92 19.75
N VAL A 202 22.14 9.68 20.12
CA VAL A 202 23.07 8.74 20.72
C VAL A 202 24.10 8.30 19.67
N PRO A 203 25.40 8.58 19.88
CA PRO A 203 26.42 8.24 18.90
C PRO A 203 26.58 6.71 18.72
N GLY A 204 26.73 6.27 17.47
CA GLY A 204 27.03 4.89 17.11
C GLY A 204 25.86 3.90 17.18
N ALA A 205 24.65 4.36 17.54
CA ALA A 205 23.48 3.51 17.57
C ALA A 205 22.86 3.35 16.18
N THR A 206 22.51 2.11 15.80
CA THR A 206 21.69 1.85 14.61
C THR A 206 20.25 2.33 14.84
N ILE A 207 19.55 2.67 13.77
CA ILE A 207 18.17 3.16 13.86
C ILE A 207 17.23 2.15 14.55
N GLU A 208 17.41 0.85 14.32
CA GLU A 208 16.67 -0.20 15.04
C GLU A 208 17.00 -0.20 16.55
N ALA A 209 18.26 0.02 16.93
CA ALA A 209 18.66 0.10 18.33
C ALA A 209 18.10 1.37 19.02
N VAL A 210 18.10 2.50 18.31
CA VAL A 210 17.47 3.76 18.75
C VAL A 210 15.99 3.52 19.04
N PHE A 211 15.24 2.97 18.09
CA PHE A 211 13.79 2.80 18.25
C PHE A 211 13.40 1.68 19.22
N LYS A 212 14.26 0.67 19.42
CA LYS A 212 14.10 -0.29 20.52
C LYS A 212 14.19 0.41 21.89
N ARG A 213 15.09 1.37 22.08
CA ARG A 213 15.22 2.15 23.32
C ARG A 213 14.09 3.17 23.47
N VAL A 214 13.65 3.80 22.38
CA VAL A 214 12.45 4.64 22.37
C VAL A 214 11.25 3.84 22.87
N ARG A 215 11.02 2.64 22.33
CA ARG A 215 9.94 1.75 22.80
C ARG A 215 10.04 1.46 24.30
N GLN A 216 11.23 1.13 24.79
CA GLN A 216 11.46 0.89 26.22
C GLN A 216 11.09 2.11 27.08
N GLN A 217 11.56 3.31 26.70
CA GLN A 217 11.29 4.54 27.45
C GLN A 217 9.82 4.94 27.43
N VAL A 218 9.12 4.73 26.30
CA VAL A 218 7.69 5.04 26.22
C VAL A 218 6.88 4.06 27.06
N VAL A 219 7.15 2.76 26.95
CA VAL A 219 6.49 1.74 27.78
C VAL A 219 6.68 2.03 29.27
N GLU A 220 7.89 2.42 29.68
CA GLU A 220 8.17 2.80 31.06
C GLU A 220 7.42 4.07 31.47
N ALA A 221 7.48 5.13 30.65
CA ALA A 221 6.85 6.42 30.93
C ALA A 221 5.31 6.37 30.97
N THR A 222 4.69 5.44 30.23
CA THR A 222 3.23 5.26 30.18
C THR A 222 2.74 4.07 31.00
N GLY A 223 3.61 3.41 31.79
CA GLY A 223 3.21 2.22 32.56
C GLY A 223 2.69 1.06 31.70
N GLY A 224 3.12 0.97 30.44
CA GLY A 224 2.70 -0.05 29.47
C GLY A 224 1.43 0.28 28.68
N GLU A 225 0.77 1.41 28.92
CA GLU A 225 -0.45 1.79 28.16
C GLU A 225 -0.18 2.11 26.68
N GLN A 226 1.03 2.57 26.35
CA GLN A 226 1.47 2.87 25.00
C GLN A 226 2.70 2.04 24.66
N VAL A 227 2.65 1.33 23.52
CA VAL A 227 3.77 0.52 23.01
C VAL A 227 4.06 0.94 21.57
N PRO A 228 5.14 1.72 21.32
CA PRO A 228 5.54 2.07 19.96
C PRO A 228 5.81 0.85 19.08
N TRP A 229 5.46 0.94 17.80
CA TRP A 229 5.56 -0.15 16.84
C TRP A 229 6.33 0.29 15.59
N ASP A 230 7.19 -0.57 15.04
CA ASP A 230 7.99 -0.25 13.85
C ASP A 230 8.03 -1.40 12.85
N HIS A 231 8.31 -1.05 11.60
CA HIS A 231 8.59 -1.95 10.49
C HIS A 231 9.85 -1.48 9.78
N SER A 232 10.74 -2.41 9.42
CA SER A 232 11.98 -2.10 8.69
C SER A 232 12.11 -2.99 7.47
N SER A 233 12.47 -2.38 6.35
CA SER A 233 12.94 -3.03 5.11
C SER A 233 14.38 -2.61 4.78
N LEU A 234 15.08 -1.97 5.74
CA LEU A 234 16.48 -1.59 5.60
C LEU A 234 17.36 -2.83 5.41
N THR A 235 18.29 -2.75 4.47
CA THR A 235 19.26 -3.81 4.18
C THR A 235 20.67 -3.50 4.70
N THR A 236 20.85 -2.30 5.28
CA THR A 236 22.12 -1.81 5.82
C THR A 236 21.89 -1.05 7.13
N ASP A 237 22.89 -1.07 8.00
CA ASP A 237 22.84 -0.35 9.27
C ASP A 237 22.86 1.17 9.03
N ILE A 238 21.81 1.86 9.50
CA ILE A 238 21.73 3.33 9.45
C ILE A 238 22.07 3.90 10.82
N VAL A 239 23.13 4.70 10.88
CA VAL A 239 23.59 5.39 12.09
C VAL A 239 23.47 6.91 11.90
N LEU A 240 22.62 7.54 12.70
CA LEU A 240 22.35 8.99 12.59
C LEU A 240 23.49 9.83 13.14
N VAL A 241 23.99 9.54 14.34
CA VAL A 241 25.19 10.23 14.85
C VAL A 241 26.34 9.25 14.83
N PRO A 242 27.40 9.46 14.00
CA PRO A 242 28.56 8.59 13.99
C PRO A 242 29.14 8.46 15.40
N GLY A 243 29.41 7.23 15.83
CA GLY A 243 30.14 6.99 17.07
C GLY A 243 31.53 7.59 16.93
N GLY A 244 31.85 8.60 17.73
CA GLY A 244 33.24 9.04 17.86
C GLY A 244 34.08 7.82 18.22
N ASN A 245 35.16 7.60 17.47
CA ASN A 245 36.07 6.48 17.70
C ASN A 245 36.72 6.66 19.08
N GLN A 246 36.08 6.18 20.14
CA GLN A 246 36.57 6.20 21.50
C GLN A 246 36.07 4.95 22.22
N ALA A 247 37.00 4.03 22.41
CA ALA A 247 36.96 3.10 23.51
C ALA A 247 36.85 3.89 24.84
N GLY A 248 35.79 3.63 25.60
CA GLY A 248 35.72 3.87 27.05
C GLY A 248 35.39 5.30 27.55
N GLY A 249 34.32 5.38 28.37
CA GLY A 249 34.27 6.29 29.52
C GLY A 249 33.24 7.44 29.51
N ASN A 250 32.37 7.45 30.54
CA ASN A 250 31.39 8.48 30.96
C ASN A 250 31.86 9.95 30.88
N THR A 251 30.94 10.90 30.58
CA THR A 251 30.51 12.08 31.42
C THR A 251 29.70 13.14 30.61
N VAL A 252 29.13 14.15 31.29
CA VAL A 252 27.87 14.90 31.01
C VAL A 252 28.09 16.40 30.68
N ALA A 253 27.27 16.99 29.78
CA ALA A 253 26.77 18.39 29.58
C ALA A 253 27.65 19.64 29.21
N SER A 254 27.21 20.43 28.18
CA SER A 254 26.87 21.92 28.18
C SER A 254 27.01 22.65 26.80
N GLY A 255 26.08 23.59 26.45
CA GLY A 255 25.91 24.27 25.13
C GLY A 255 26.40 25.74 24.98
N SER A 256 26.23 26.39 23.79
CA SER A 256 26.85 27.71 23.46
C SER A 256 26.04 28.74 22.60
N ALA A 257 26.46 30.01 22.73
CA ALA A 257 25.93 31.35 22.38
C ALA A 257 25.39 31.70 20.96
N ALA A 258 25.38 30.82 19.97
CA ALA A 258 24.96 31.18 18.60
C ALA A 258 23.44 31.47 18.46
N GLY A 259 22.62 30.93 19.36
CA GLY A 259 21.16 31.07 19.32
C GLY A 259 20.63 32.50 19.52
N ASN A 260 21.35 33.35 20.25
CA ASN A 260 20.82 34.66 20.65
C ASN A 260 20.82 35.72 19.53
N ALA A 261 21.72 35.65 18.54
CA ALA A 261 21.77 36.63 17.45
C ALA A 261 20.70 36.39 16.38
N ILE A 262 20.41 35.11 16.10
CA ILE A 262 19.38 34.68 15.14
C ILE A 262 17.98 34.99 15.68
N GLN A 263 17.77 34.84 16.98
CA GLN A 263 16.49 35.13 17.64
C GLN A 263 16.05 36.60 17.43
N LEU A 264 16.99 37.54 17.42
CA LEU A 264 16.70 38.98 17.32
C LEU A 264 16.35 39.40 15.88
N GLU A 265 17.02 38.83 14.87
CA GLU A 265 16.69 39.07 13.46
C GLU A 265 15.33 38.46 13.09
N LEU A 266 15.03 37.25 13.61
CA LEU A 266 13.78 36.54 13.36
C LEU A 266 12.56 37.32 13.85
N GLN A 267 12.68 37.96 15.02
CA GLN A 267 11.61 38.80 15.56
C GLN A 267 11.30 39.98 14.64
N PHE A 268 12.34 40.69 14.17
CA PHE A 268 12.15 41.85 13.31
C PHE A 268 11.58 41.49 11.92
N TRP A 269 11.95 40.32 11.38
CA TRP A 269 11.40 39.84 10.11
C TRP A 269 9.92 39.43 10.22
N ASN A 270 9.54 38.76 11.32
CA ASN A 270 8.15 38.34 11.53
C ASN A 270 7.17 39.50 11.59
N ASP A 271 7.61 40.66 12.05
CA ASP A 271 6.77 41.86 12.16
C ASP A 271 6.50 42.51 10.78
N VAL A 272 7.39 42.34 9.79
CA VAL A 272 7.31 43.03 8.48
C VAL A 272 6.92 42.11 7.32
N LYS A 273 7.09 40.78 7.46
CA LYS A 273 6.98 39.80 6.35
C LYS A 273 5.60 39.65 5.74
N ASP A 274 4.55 40.13 6.41
CA ASP A 274 3.17 40.09 5.93
C ASP A 274 2.60 41.50 5.64
N SER A 275 3.37 42.58 5.86
CA SER A 275 2.95 43.96 5.55
C SER A 275 2.78 44.22 4.05
N ASN A 276 1.74 44.95 3.64
CA ASN A 276 1.60 45.42 2.25
C ASN A 276 2.15 46.85 2.08
N ASP A 277 2.76 47.42 3.12
CA ASP A 277 3.43 48.72 3.07
C ASP A 277 4.88 48.55 2.61
N THR A 278 5.18 49.07 1.43
CA THR A 278 6.51 49.02 0.83
C THR A 278 7.58 49.76 1.65
N ALA A 279 7.20 50.71 2.52
CA ALA A 279 8.14 51.43 3.38
C ALA A 279 8.65 50.58 4.57
N GLU A 280 7.82 49.71 5.12
CA GLU A 280 8.20 48.82 6.24
C GLU A 280 9.12 47.68 5.78
N ILE A 281 8.87 47.16 4.58
CA ILE A 281 9.73 46.16 3.92
C ILE A 281 11.10 46.79 3.60
N GLN A 282 11.14 48.06 3.18
CA GLN A 282 12.38 48.79 2.94
C GLN A 282 13.15 49.08 4.26
N ALA A 283 12.46 49.40 5.35
CA ALA A 283 13.10 49.61 6.66
C ALA A 283 13.81 48.36 7.20
N TYR A 284 13.25 47.16 6.96
CA TYR A 284 13.92 45.90 7.27
C TYR A 284 15.20 45.72 6.44
N LEU A 285 15.16 46.03 5.14
CA LEU A 285 16.31 45.97 4.24
C LEU A 285 17.43 46.95 4.62
N ASP A 286 17.08 48.12 5.15
CA ASP A 286 18.05 49.11 5.61
C ASP A 286 18.73 48.69 6.92
N ARG A 287 18.01 48.00 7.81
CA ARG A 287 18.51 47.53 9.11
C ARG A 287 19.32 46.24 9.01
N PHE A 288 18.94 45.33 8.12
CA PHE A 288 19.58 44.04 7.89
C PHE A 288 19.92 43.86 6.39
N PRO A 289 20.81 44.67 5.82
CA PRO A 289 21.08 44.68 4.37
C PRO A 289 21.69 43.38 3.85
N GLN A 290 22.39 42.63 4.73
CA GLN A 290 22.90 41.27 4.50
C GLN A 290 22.23 40.23 5.41
N GLY A 291 21.05 40.54 5.95
CA GLY A 291 20.29 39.64 6.80
C GLY A 291 19.80 38.40 6.06
N SER A 292 19.50 37.35 6.82
CA SER A 292 19.02 36.06 6.35
C SER A 292 17.74 36.16 5.49
N PHE A 293 16.94 37.24 5.66
CA PHE A 293 15.69 37.45 4.91
C PHE A 293 15.72 38.63 3.92
N ALA A 294 16.88 39.25 3.67
CA ALA A 294 17.01 40.41 2.79
C ALA A 294 16.55 40.12 1.34
N GLU A 295 16.85 38.95 0.79
CA GLU A 295 16.43 38.59 -0.58
C GLU A 295 14.92 38.41 -0.72
N LEU A 296 14.26 37.90 0.32
CA LEU A 296 12.82 37.69 0.33
C LEU A 296 12.06 39.02 0.43
N ALA A 297 12.57 39.95 1.23
CA ALA A 297 12.05 41.31 1.34
C ALA A 297 12.11 42.05 -0.02
N ARG A 298 13.21 41.92 -0.79
CA ARG A 298 13.35 42.51 -2.14
C ARG A 298 12.32 41.95 -3.13
N LYS A 299 12.16 40.62 -3.17
CA LYS A 299 11.18 39.97 -4.06
C LYS A 299 9.73 40.34 -3.73
N ARG A 300 9.43 40.57 -2.46
CA ARG A 300 8.09 40.97 -2.03
C ARG A 300 7.77 42.40 -2.47
N LEU A 301 8.76 43.29 -2.45
CA LEU A 301 8.67 44.64 -2.99
C LEU A 301 8.31 44.63 -4.49
N GLU A 302 8.82 43.64 -5.25
CA GLU A 302 8.56 43.49 -6.68
C GLU A 302 7.20 42.82 -7.01
N GLN A 303 6.76 41.84 -6.21
CA GLN A 303 5.53 41.08 -6.46
C GLN A 303 4.24 41.88 -6.25
N VAL A 304 4.28 42.94 -5.43
CA VAL A 304 3.16 43.90 -5.33
C VAL A 304 2.95 44.66 -6.67
N GLY A 305 3.86 44.50 -7.65
CA GLY A 305 3.88 45.24 -8.91
C GLY A 305 3.17 44.69 -10.17
N ASN A 306 3.08 43.38 -10.48
CA ASN A 306 2.70 42.92 -11.87
C ASN A 306 2.10 41.47 -12.01
N GLY A 307 1.12 41.17 -12.91
CA GLY A 307 0.55 39.80 -13.18
C GLY A 307 -0.23 39.53 -14.52
N ALA A 308 -0.50 38.26 -14.96
CA ALA A 308 -1.39 37.85 -16.12
C ALA A 308 -1.74 36.30 -16.30
N GLY A 309 -2.94 35.94 -16.85
CA GLY A 309 -3.38 34.60 -17.42
C GLY A 309 -4.84 34.58 -17.97
N SER A 310 -5.23 33.81 -19.04
CA SER A 310 -6.39 33.82 -20.02
C SER A 310 -7.81 34.36 -19.70
N ASP A 311 -8.52 35.04 -20.63
CA ASP A 311 -9.72 35.89 -20.36
C ASP A 311 -10.97 35.19 -19.74
N ILE A 312 -11.16 33.88 -19.91
CA ILE A 312 -12.23 33.13 -19.21
C ILE A 312 -11.78 32.75 -17.79
N GLU A 313 -10.50 32.39 -17.60
CA GLU A 313 -9.92 32.22 -16.26
C GLU A 313 -9.76 33.56 -15.53
N LYS A 314 -9.45 34.67 -16.24
CA LYS A 314 -9.50 36.04 -15.69
C LYS A 314 -10.90 36.39 -15.28
N LEU A 315 -11.91 35.95 -16.02
CA LEU A 315 -13.30 36.21 -15.69
C LEU A 315 -13.75 35.37 -14.50
N PHE A 316 -13.40 34.09 -14.43
CA PHE A 316 -13.69 33.24 -13.26
C PHE A 316 -12.91 33.69 -12.01
N ALA A 317 -11.64 34.09 -12.14
CA ALA A 317 -10.87 34.71 -11.07
C ALA A 317 -11.41 36.11 -10.70
N LYS A 318 -11.91 36.90 -11.67
CA LYS A 318 -12.62 38.18 -11.43
C LYS A 318 -13.97 37.98 -10.72
N LEU A 319 -14.69 36.90 -11.03
CA LEU A 319 -16.00 36.61 -10.46
C LEU A 319 -15.86 36.02 -9.04
N GLN A 320 -14.87 35.16 -8.82
CA GLN A 320 -14.50 34.68 -7.48
C GLN A 320 -14.00 35.82 -6.58
N SER A 321 -13.24 36.77 -7.12
CA SER A 321 -12.81 37.96 -6.37
C SER A 321 -13.91 39.00 -6.14
N ARG A 322 -15.08 38.89 -6.82
CA ARG A 322 -16.17 39.86 -6.70
C ARG A 322 -17.45 39.39 -6.04
N SER A 323 -17.65 38.11 -5.69
CA SER A 323 -18.88 37.67 -4.98
C SER A 323 -20.23 38.11 -5.61
N LEU A 324 -20.25 38.52 -6.88
CA LEU A 324 -21.42 39.12 -7.55
C LEU A 324 -22.08 38.07 -8.47
N LEU A 325 -23.38 37.84 -8.25
CA LEU A 325 -24.22 37.07 -9.16
C LEU A 325 -24.42 37.86 -10.46
N VAL A 326 -24.45 37.17 -11.61
CA VAL A 326 -24.86 37.79 -12.87
C VAL A 326 -26.38 38.02 -12.80
N GLU A 327 -26.82 39.27 -12.78
CA GLU A 327 -28.24 39.60 -12.55
C GLU A 327 -29.15 39.17 -13.72
N ASN A 328 -28.66 39.25 -14.96
CA ASN A 328 -29.40 38.89 -16.18
C ASN A 328 -28.59 37.93 -17.07
N PRO A 329 -28.43 36.65 -16.66
CA PRO A 329 -27.69 35.66 -17.44
C PRO A 329 -28.41 35.34 -18.77
N THR A 330 -27.65 35.31 -19.85
CA THR A 330 -28.13 34.98 -21.22
C THR A 330 -27.32 33.84 -21.86
N ARG A 331 -26.12 33.55 -21.34
CA ARG A 331 -25.22 32.53 -21.87
C ARG A 331 -25.15 31.30 -20.95
N PRO A 332 -24.89 30.08 -21.47
CA PRO A 332 -24.81 28.86 -20.66
C PRO A 332 -23.85 29.01 -19.47
N HIS A 333 -22.62 29.48 -19.71
CA HIS A 333 -21.62 29.63 -18.65
C HIS A 333 -22.02 30.63 -17.55
N GLU A 334 -22.86 31.62 -17.84
CA GLU A 334 -23.37 32.57 -16.83
C GLU A 334 -24.39 31.88 -15.91
N PHE A 335 -25.28 31.05 -16.46
CA PHE A 335 -26.20 30.23 -15.67
C PHE A 335 -25.43 29.23 -14.80
N TYR A 336 -24.42 28.55 -15.35
CA TYR A 336 -23.60 27.63 -14.56
C TYR A 336 -22.82 28.34 -13.45
N ALA A 337 -22.21 29.50 -13.73
CA ALA A 337 -21.51 30.30 -12.72
C ALA A 337 -22.45 30.76 -11.59
N ASN A 338 -23.66 31.24 -11.93
CA ASN A 338 -24.67 31.60 -10.95
C ASN A 338 -25.12 30.39 -10.11
N ALA A 339 -25.33 29.23 -10.74
CA ALA A 339 -25.68 28.00 -10.05
C ALA A 339 -24.62 27.63 -9.01
N ARG A 340 -23.33 27.67 -9.39
CA ARG A 340 -22.19 27.39 -8.50
C ARG A 340 -22.10 28.37 -7.34
N LEU A 341 -22.24 29.68 -7.60
CA LEU A 341 -22.21 30.70 -6.56
C LEU A 341 -23.36 30.54 -5.56
N ARG A 342 -24.55 30.18 -6.03
CA ARG A 342 -25.74 29.95 -5.17
C ARG A 342 -25.60 28.67 -4.36
N GLU A 343 -25.06 27.61 -4.95
CA GLU A 343 -24.71 26.37 -4.26
C GLU A 343 -23.73 26.63 -3.11
N LEU A 344 -22.63 27.36 -3.36
CA LEU A 344 -21.64 27.73 -2.33
C LEU A 344 -22.22 28.61 -1.22
N LYS A 345 -23.23 29.42 -1.54
CA LYS A 345 -23.96 30.26 -0.57
C LYS A 345 -25.12 29.52 0.13
N GLY A 346 -25.37 28.25 -0.20
CA GLY A 346 -26.46 27.44 0.35
C GLY A 346 -27.86 27.74 -0.21
N ASP A 347 -27.99 28.57 -1.25
CA ASP A 347 -29.26 28.87 -1.92
C ASP A 347 -29.59 27.80 -2.98
N TYR A 348 -29.81 26.57 -2.50
CA TYR A 348 -30.05 25.40 -3.35
C TYR A 348 -31.28 25.51 -4.27
N PRO A 349 -32.44 26.07 -3.86
CA PRO A 349 -33.59 26.22 -4.75
C PRO A 349 -33.29 27.08 -5.97
N ARG A 350 -32.57 28.20 -5.79
CA ARG A 350 -32.18 29.06 -6.90
C ARG A 350 -31.04 28.46 -7.73
N ALA A 351 -30.08 27.78 -7.09
CA ALA A 351 -29.05 27.03 -7.80
C ALA A 351 -29.66 25.99 -8.76
N ARG A 352 -30.69 25.25 -8.29
CA ARG A 352 -31.45 24.30 -9.12
C ARG A 352 -32.07 24.96 -10.35
N GLN A 353 -32.68 26.13 -10.20
CA GLN A 353 -33.26 26.84 -11.34
C GLN A 353 -32.19 27.21 -12.37
N ASP A 354 -31.02 27.68 -11.93
CA ASP A 354 -29.94 28.04 -12.85
C ASP A 354 -29.32 26.81 -13.54
N TYR A 355 -29.17 25.68 -12.83
CA TYR A 355 -28.78 24.40 -13.43
C TYR A 355 -29.78 23.94 -14.51
N LEU A 356 -31.09 23.98 -14.23
CA LEU A 356 -32.11 23.60 -15.20
C LEU A 356 -32.09 24.50 -16.45
N LYS A 357 -31.85 25.81 -16.28
CA LYS A 357 -31.68 26.75 -17.39
C LYS A 357 -30.40 26.46 -18.19
N TYR A 358 -29.30 26.11 -17.53
CA TYR A 358 -28.09 25.64 -18.19
C TYR A 358 -28.36 24.40 -19.06
N PHE A 359 -29.05 23.39 -18.54
CA PHE A 359 -29.38 22.16 -19.29
C PHE A 359 -30.37 22.36 -20.43
N ALA A 360 -31.07 23.52 -20.50
CA ALA A 360 -31.93 23.85 -21.63
C ALA A 360 -31.12 24.15 -22.91
N PHE A 361 -29.83 24.49 -22.79
CA PHE A 361 -28.95 24.75 -23.93
C PHE A 361 -28.39 23.47 -24.58
N GLY A 362 -28.52 22.31 -23.94
CA GLY A 362 -28.05 21.04 -24.51
C GLY A 362 -26.53 20.90 -24.60
N GLU A 363 -25.80 21.62 -23.73
CA GLU A 363 -24.35 21.59 -23.66
C GLU A 363 -23.82 20.18 -23.31
N PRO A 364 -22.74 19.70 -23.95
CA PRO A 364 -22.32 18.30 -23.82
C PRO A 364 -21.59 17.98 -22.51
N GLN A 365 -21.31 18.97 -21.64
CA GLN A 365 -20.46 18.75 -20.48
C GLN A 365 -21.15 17.97 -19.35
N VAL A 366 -20.41 17.02 -18.78
CA VAL A 366 -20.82 16.06 -17.75
C VAL A 366 -20.76 16.66 -16.34
N ASP A 367 -19.77 17.50 -16.03
CA ASP A 367 -19.58 18.01 -14.66
C ASP A 367 -20.76 18.82 -14.10
N PRO A 368 -21.50 19.64 -14.88
CA PRO A 368 -22.68 20.31 -14.35
C PRO A 368 -23.79 19.32 -13.99
N HIS A 369 -23.94 18.23 -14.74
CA HIS A 369 -24.89 17.16 -14.42
C HIS A 369 -24.51 16.45 -13.11
N LEU A 370 -23.23 16.10 -12.94
CA LEU A 370 -22.74 15.46 -11.72
C LEU A 370 -22.95 16.33 -10.49
N ARG A 371 -22.68 17.64 -10.59
CA ARG A 371 -22.92 18.61 -9.51
C ARG A 371 -24.40 18.79 -9.22
N PHE A 372 -25.23 18.91 -10.24
CA PHE A 372 -26.67 19.03 -10.06
C PHE A 372 -27.27 17.79 -9.39
N GLN A 373 -26.80 16.59 -9.72
CA GLN A 373 -27.20 15.37 -9.01
C GLN A 373 -26.85 15.40 -7.53
N ALA A 374 -25.68 15.93 -7.16
CA ALA A 374 -25.32 16.09 -5.76
C ALA A 374 -26.30 17.03 -5.03
N VAL A 375 -26.64 18.17 -5.64
CA VAL A 375 -27.65 19.10 -5.11
C VAL A 375 -29.01 18.40 -4.93
N LEU A 376 -29.49 17.68 -5.95
CA LEU A 376 -30.76 16.97 -5.87
C LEU A 376 -30.76 15.88 -4.80
N LYS A 377 -29.67 15.13 -4.64
CA LYS A 377 -29.54 14.09 -3.61
C LYS A 377 -29.59 14.69 -2.21
N VAL A 378 -29.01 15.87 -2.00
CA VAL A 378 -29.10 16.60 -0.72
C VAL A 378 -30.52 17.07 -0.44
N GLN A 379 -31.25 17.53 -1.46
CA GLN A 379 -32.61 18.06 -1.29
C GLN A 379 -33.70 16.97 -1.15
N GLU A 380 -33.63 15.93 -1.98
CA GLU A 380 -34.75 14.99 -2.23
C GLU A 380 -34.31 13.52 -2.18
N GLY A 381 -33.03 13.26 -1.86
CA GLY A 381 -32.46 11.92 -1.90
C GLY A 381 -32.26 11.39 -3.33
N ARG A 382 -31.78 10.15 -3.42
CA ARG A 382 -31.48 9.50 -4.71
C ARG A 382 -32.73 9.26 -5.56
N ALA A 383 -33.85 8.92 -4.93
CA ALA A 383 -35.11 8.67 -5.61
C ALA A 383 -35.67 9.94 -6.29
N GLY A 384 -35.68 11.08 -5.58
CA GLY A 384 -36.09 12.36 -6.15
C GLY A 384 -35.16 12.82 -7.26
N ALA A 385 -33.84 12.69 -7.07
CA ALA A 385 -32.87 12.98 -8.13
C ALA A 385 -33.14 12.16 -9.40
N ARG A 386 -33.46 10.86 -9.26
CA ARG A 386 -33.79 9.97 -10.38
C ARG A 386 -35.08 10.41 -11.11
N GLU A 387 -36.11 10.82 -10.38
CA GLU A 387 -37.34 11.32 -10.98
C GLU A 387 -37.10 12.59 -11.81
N VAL A 388 -36.36 13.55 -11.27
CA VAL A 388 -35.98 14.78 -11.98
C VAL A 388 -35.21 14.48 -13.25
N TYR A 389 -34.26 13.55 -13.21
CA TYR A 389 -33.48 13.17 -14.39
C TYR A 389 -34.28 12.38 -15.42
N ARG A 390 -35.24 11.54 -15.01
CA ARG A 390 -36.18 10.90 -15.95
C ARG A 390 -37.04 11.92 -16.66
N ALA A 391 -37.50 12.96 -15.96
CA ALA A 391 -38.22 14.06 -16.60
C ALA A 391 -37.30 14.88 -17.53
N LEU A 392 -36.03 15.07 -17.16
CA LEU A 392 -35.05 15.81 -17.96
C LEU A 392 -34.66 15.06 -19.25
N SER A 393 -34.54 13.73 -19.18
CA SER A 393 -34.16 12.88 -20.32
C SER A 393 -35.32 12.52 -21.25
N GLN A 394 -36.57 12.69 -20.79
CA GLN A 394 -37.77 12.41 -21.60
C GLN A 394 -37.73 13.15 -22.95
N GLY A 395 -37.80 12.39 -24.03
CA GLY A 395 -37.78 12.93 -25.40
C GLY A 395 -36.43 13.47 -25.86
N ARG A 396 -35.39 13.46 -25.00
CA ARG A 396 -34.03 13.83 -25.37
C ARG A 396 -33.25 12.61 -25.86
N ARG A 397 -32.28 12.87 -26.76
CA ARG A 397 -31.31 11.88 -27.24
C ARG A 397 -29.87 12.30 -26.98
N ASP A 398 -29.65 13.32 -26.14
CA ASP A 398 -28.30 13.76 -25.84
C ASP A 398 -27.58 12.73 -24.94
N PRO A 399 -26.37 12.28 -25.31
CA PRO A 399 -25.66 11.25 -24.56
C PRO A 399 -25.38 11.63 -23.09
N THR A 400 -25.16 12.91 -22.83
CA THR A 400 -24.76 13.41 -21.50
C THR A 400 -25.89 13.32 -20.47
N THR A 401 -27.11 13.72 -20.83
CA THR A 401 -28.29 13.59 -19.95
C THR A 401 -28.66 12.13 -19.74
N LEU A 402 -28.60 11.30 -20.79
CA LEU A 402 -28.84 9.85 -20.68
C LEU A 402 -27.82 9.19 -19.76
N PHE A 403 -26.54 9.49 -19.95
CA PHE A 403 -25.47 9.02 -19.07
C PHE A 403 -25.72 9.42 -17.62
N ALA A 404 -26.02 10.71 -17.38
CA ALA A 404 -26.31 11.21 -16.05
C ALA A 404 -27.51 10.47 -15.42
N GLU A 405 -28.61 10.26 -16.14
CA GLU A 405 -29.76 9.48 -15.64
C GLU A 405 -29.34 8.07 -15.21
N ILE A 406 -28.54 7.37 -16.02
CA ILE A 406 -28.06 6.01 -15.72
C ILE A 406 -27.28 5.95 -14.39
N LEU A 407 -26.48 6.98 -14.08
CA LEU A 407 -25.68 7.03 -12.85
C LEU A 407 -26.53 7.01 -11.57
N LEU A 408 -27.81 7.37 -11.65
CA LEU A 408 -28.72 7.42 -10.50
C LEU A 408 -29.37 6.07 -10.19
N GLU A 409 -29.32 5.12 -11.12
CA GLU A 409 -29.89 3.78 -10.92
C GLU A 409 -29.09 2.96 -9.91
N ASP A 410 -29.68 1.89 -9.37
CA ASP A 410 -29.00 0.92 -8.51
C ASP A 410 -27.95 0.13 -9.29
N ARG A 411 -27.03 -0.56 -8.60
CA ARG A 411 -25.84 -1.15 -9.26
C ARG A 411 -26.20 -2.03 -10.45
N ASP A 412 -27.09 -2.99 -10.28
CA ASP A 412 -27.35 -3.99 -11.32
C ASP A 412 -28.00 -3.37 -12.57
N GLU A 413 -28.88 -2.40 -12.35
CA GLU A 413 -29.48 -1.59 -13.42
C GLU A 413 -28.44 -0.67 -14.07
N ARG A 414 -27.62 0.01 -13.28
CA ARG A 414 -26.58 0.92 -13.75
C ARG A 414 -25.53 0.18 -14.58
N VAL A 415 -25.06 -0.98 -14.12
CA VAL A 415 -24.12 -1.83 -14.87
C VAL A 415 -24.72 -2.24 -16.21
N ARG A 416 -25.95 -2.76 -16.22
CA ARG A 416 -26.61 -3.18 -17.45
C ARG A 416 -26.80 -2.01 -18.43
N ARG A 417 -27.30 -0.87 -17.94
CA ARG A 417 -27.56 0.32 -18.76
C ARG A 417 -26.27 1.00 -19.22
N LEU A 418 -25.22 1.08 -18.40
CA LEU A 418 -23.92 1.62 -18.81
C LEU A 418 -23.26 0.74 -19.87
N THR A 419 -23.32 -0.58 -19.75
CA THR A 419 -22.82 -1.50 -20.78
C THR A 419 -23.51 -1.25 -22.12
N ALA A 420 -24.85 -1.25 -22.13
CA ALA A 420 -25.61 -0.95 -23.35
C ALA A 420 -25.35 0.47 -23.89
N PHE A 421 -25.13 1.45 -23.00
CA PHE A 421 -24.78 2.82 -23.37
C PHE A 421 -23.40 2.91 -24.03
N ILE A 422 -22.39 2.21 -23.48
CA ILE A 422 -21.04 2.16 -24.04
C ILE A 422 -21.06 1.51 -25.43
N ASP A 423 -21.88 0.49 -25.64
CA ASP A 423 -22.04 -0.14 -26.96
C ASP A 423 -22.68 0.82 -27.99
N ALA A 424 -23.62 1.66 -27.55
CA ALA A 424 -24.25 2.68 -28.40
C ALA A 424 -23.37 3.92 -28.64
N TYR A 425 -22.51 4.27 -27.68
CA TYR A 425 -21.65 5.47 -27.69
C TYR A 425 -20.20 5.12 -27.32
N PRO A 426 -19.46 4.40 -28.20
CA PRO A 426 -18.12 3.89 -27.88
C PRO A 426 -17.09 5.00 -27.59
N ASP A 427 -17.29 6.20 -28.14
CA ASP A 427 -16.43 7.37 -27.94
C ASP A 427 -16.83 8.22 -26.71
N PHE A 428 -17.78 7.76 -25.89
CA PHE A 428 -18.17 8.45 -24.67
C PHE A 428 -17.35 7.91 -23.48
N ALA A 429 -16.08 8.28 -23.41
CA ALA A 429 -15.15 7.79 -22.38
C ALA A 429 -15.62 7.99 -20.92
N PRO A 430 -16.41 9.03 -20.54
CA PRO A 430 -16.91 9.14 -19.17
C PRO A 430 -17.74 7.93 -18.71
N ALA A 431 -18.40 7.21 -19.63
CA ALA A 431 -19.15 6.00 -19.29
C ALA A 431 -18.24 4.82 -18.94
N LEU A 432 -17.09 4.66 -19.63
CA LEU A 432 -16.09 3.64 -19.31
C LEU A 432 -15.54 3.83 -17.89
N TYR A 433 -15.20 5.06 -17.52
CA TYR A 433 -14.77 5.38 -16.16
C TYR A 433 -15.86 5.05 -15.13
N ALA A 434 -17.09 5.49 -15.36
CA ALA A 434 -18.19 5.27 -14.43
C ALA A 434 -18.51 3.78 -14.22
N LEU A 435 -18.44 2.97 -15.28
CA LEU A 435 -18.63 1.53 -15.21
C LEU A 435 -17.46 0.83 -14.53
N SER A 436 -16.21 1.29 -14.74
CA SER A 436 -15.04 0.73 -14.05
C SER A 436 -15.19 0.78 -12.53
N LEU A 437 -15.79 1.87 -12.01
CA LEU A 437 -16.03 2.02 -10.59
C LEU A 437 -17.00 0.95 -10.04
N ASP A 438 -17.94 0.44 -10.83
CA ASP A 438 -18.88 -0.62 -10.39
C ASP A 438 -18.24 -2.01 -10.24
N TYR A 439 -17.02 -2.15 -10.75
CA TYR A 439 -16.15 -3.30 -10.54
C TYR A 439 -15.00 -3.00 -9.58
N SER A 440 -14.85 -1.75 -9.12
CA SER A 440 -13.77 -1.34 -8.21
C SER A 440 -13.96 -1.83 -6.78
N GLN A 441 -12.85 -2.03 -6.08
CA GLN A 441 -12.85 -2.38 -4.66
C GLN A 441 -13.55 -1.30 -3.83
N ALA A 442 -13.40 -0.03 -4.19
CA ALA A 442 -14.05 1.08 -3.51
C ALA A 442 -15.59 0.96 -3.46
N ARG A 443 -16.23 0.44 -4.52
CA ARG A 443 -17.70 0.23 -4.52
C ARG A 443 -18.12 -1.15 -4.02
N LEU A 444 -17.28 -2.16 -4.21
CA LEU A 444 -17.62 -3.54 -3.87
C LEU A 444 -17.22 -3.94 -2.44
N GLY A 445 -16.32 -3.18 -1.81
CA GLY A 445 -15.61 -3.56 -0.58
C GLY A 445 -14.57 -4.65 -0.82
N GLN A 446 -14.95 -5.74 -1.49
CA GLN A 446 -14.07 -6.83 -1.90
C GLN A 446 -14.31 -7.20 -3.37
N GLN A 447 -13.23 -7.40 -4.12
CA GLN A 447 -13.26 -7.77 -5.53
C GLN A 447 -12.96 -9.24 -5.74
N SER A 448 -13.71 -9.90 -6.63
CA SER A 448 -13.30 -11.17 -7.22
C SER A 448 -12.28 -10.93 -8.34
N LEU A 449 -11.59 -12.00 -8.76
CA LEU A 449 -10.72 -11.94 -9.93
C LEU A 449 -11.48 -11.54 -11.20
N ALA A 450 -12.75 -11.95 -11.32
CA ALA A 450 -13.60 -11.56 -12.44
C ALA A 450 -13.88 -10.04 -12.45
N ASP A 451 -14.06 -9.42 -11.28
CA ASP A 451 -14.18 -7.96 -11.18
C ASP A 451 -12.89 -7.27 -11.59
N LYS A 452 -11.76 -7.71 -11.05
CA LYS A 452 -10.44 -7.18 -11.39
C LYS A 452 -10.18 -7.23 -12.89
N THR A 453 -10.57 -8.33 -13.52
CA THR A 453 -10.45 -8.52 -14.97
C THR A 453 -11.34 -7.53 -15.74
N LYS A 454 -12.59 -7.36 -15.34
CA LYS A 454 -13.51 -6.40 -15.98
C LYS A 454 -13.07 -4.96 -15.78
N GLU A 455 -12.65 -4.60 -14.57
CA GLU A 455 -12.15 -3.26 -14.25
C GLU A 455 -10.89 -2.96 -15.08
N LEU A 456 -9.95 -3.91 -15.18
CA LEU A 456 -8.75 -3.77 -15.99
C LEU A 456 -9.06 -3.49 -17.47
N ASP A 457 -10.01 -4.21 -18.07
CA ASP A 457 -10.46 -3.97 -19.45
C ASP A 457 -11.04 -2.57 -19.63
N LEU A 458 -11.97 -2.20 -18.74
CA LEU A 458 -12.64 -0.90 -18.79
C LEU A 458 -11.67 0.27 -18.61
N LEU A 459 -10.70 0.15 -17.69
CA LEU A 459 -9.68 1.16 -17.47
C LEU A 459 -8.74 1.30 -18.67
N LYS A 460 -8.33 0.20 -19.31
CA LYS A 460 -7.52 0.26 -20.54
C LYS A 460 -8.27 0.99 -21.67
N ARG A 461 -9.54 0.67 -21.87
CA ARG A 461 -10.40 1.34 -22.87
C ARG A 461 -10.62 2.81 -22.51
N PHE A 462 -10.81 3.12 -21.24
CA PHE A 462 -10.95 4.48 -20.75
C PHE A 462 -9.69 5.31 -21.03
N MET A 463 -8.50 4.80 -20.68
CA MET A 463 -7.23 5.51 -20.91
C MET A 463 -6.98 5.77 -22.39
N LYS A 464 -7.29 4.80 -23.26
CA LYS A 464 -7.28 5.01 -24.70
C LYS A 464 -8.23 6.15 -25.12
N GLY A 465 -9.45 6.17 -24.59
CA GLY A 465 -10.40 7.28 -24.82
C GLY A 465 -9.91 8.64 -24.29
N VAL A 466 -9.10 8.67 -23.23
CA VAL A 466 -8.46 9.91 -22.75
C VAL A 466 -7.41 10.39 -23.75
N GLU A 467 -6.56 9.49 -24.24
CA GLU A 467 -5.52 9.78 -25.26
C GLU A 467 -6.15 10.27 -26.57
N ASP A 468 -7.27 9.66 -26.99
CA ASP A 468 -8.01 10.03 -28.21
C ASP A 468 -8.82 11.35 -28.06
N GLY A 469 -8.75 12.03 -26.90
CA GLY A 469 -9.48 13.28 -26.65
C GLY A 469 -10.98 13.10 -26.40
N HIS A 470 -11.43 11.86 -26.18
CA HIS A 470 -12.82 11.46 -25.96
C HIS A 470 -13.27 11.59 -24.50
N PHE A 471 -12.47 12.21 -23.64
CA PHE A 471 -12.79 12.44 -22.22
C PHE A 471 -12.84 13.91 -21.82
N LEU A 472 -11.71 14.64 -21.93
CA LEU A 472 -11.56 16.01 -21.41
C LEU A 472 -12.57 17.01 -22.01
N ARG A 473 -12.98 16.80 -23.27
CA ARG A 473 -13.98 17.62 -23.96
C ARG A 473 -15.35 17.68 -23.26
N TYR A 474 -15.64 16.70 -22.40
CA TYR A 474 -16.89 16.61 -21.65
C TYR A 474 -16.84 17.32 -20.29
N PHE A 475 -15.76 18.04 -19.95
CA PHE A 475 -15.61 18.70 -18.66
C PHE A 475 -15.29 20.19 -18.80
N ILE A 476 -16.05 21.04 -18.12
CA ILE A 476 -15.71 22.45 -17.89
C ILE A 476 -14.63 22.49 -16.79
N ASP A 477 -14.86 21.76 -15.70
CA ASP A 477 -13.93 21.61 -14.59
C ASP A 477 -12.78 20.65 -14.96
N GLN A 478 -11.69 21.22 -15.47
CA GLN A 478 -10.50 20.46 -15.88
C GLN A 478 -9.81 19.77 -14.69
N GLN A 479 -9.96 20.30 -13.48
CA GLN A 479 -9.43 19.65 -12.27
C GLN A 479 -10.21 18.37 -11.98
N MET A 480 -11.55 18.41 -12.01
CA MET A 480 -12.38 17.21 -11.84
C MET A 480 -12.08 16.13 -12.88
N ALA A 481 -11.80 16.53 -14.13
CA ALA A 481 -11.40 15.59 -15.17
C ALA A 481 -10.02 14.98 -14.86
N ALA A 482 -9.03 15.80 -14.47
CA ALA A 482 -7.70 15.34 -14.12
C ALA A 482 -7.70 14.35 -12.94
N GLU A 483 -8.47 14.62 -11.89
CA GLU A 483 -8.63 13.73 -10.73
C GLU A 483 -9.13 12.34 -11.14
N ARG A 484 -10.11 12.27 -12.06
CA ARG A 484 -10.63 10.99 -12.57
C ARG A 484 -9.62 10.23 -13.43
N VAL A 485 -8.81 10.95 -14.22
CA VAL A 485 -7.73 10.32 -14.99
C VAL A 485 -6.67 9.76 -14.04
N GLU A 486 -6.34 10.48 -12.97
CA GLU A 486 -5.33 10.03 -12.00
C GLU A 486 -5.81 8.85 -11.15
N ASP A 487 -7.07 8.85 -10.71
CA ASP A 487 -7.71 7.68 -10.10
C ASP A 487 -7.64 6.46 -11.03
N ALA A 488 -8.04 6.62 -12.30
CA ALA A 488 -8.02 5.54 -13.28
C ALA A 488 -6.60 4.99 -13.51
N LYS A 489 -5.58 5.85 -13.59
CA LYS A 489 -4.17 5.44 -13.71
C LYS A 489 -3.72 4.65 -12.49
N THR A 490 -4.04 5.13 -11.29
CA THR A 490 -3.67 4.48 -10.03
C THR A 490 -4.28 3.07 -9.95
N ARG A 491 -5.59 2.94 -10.21
CA ARG A 491 -6.28 1.64 -10.25
C ARG A 491 -5.75 0.74 -11.36
N LEU A 492 -5.46 1.29 -12.54
CA LEU A 492 -4.90 0.53 -13.66
C LEU A 492 -3.50 -0.01 -13.32
N ALA A 493 -2.65 0.78 -12.67
CA ALA A 493 -1.32 0.36 -12.26
C ALA A 493 -1.39 -0.80 -11.26
N ALA A 494 -2.25 -0.68 -10.24
CA ALA A 494 -2.48 -1.74 -9.25
C ALA A 494 -2.96 -3.06 -9.89
N LEU A 495 -3.89 -2.98 -10.85
CA LEU A 495 -4.42 -4.16 -11.54
C LEU A 495 -3.43 -4.74 -12.57
N SER A 496 -2.55 -3.93 -13.16
CA SER A 496 -1.60 -4.38 -14.17
C SER A 496 -0.47 -5.26 -13.60
N LEU A 497 -0.27 -5.22 -12.28
CA LEU A 497 0.68 -6.09 -11.56
C LEU A 497 0.16 -7.51 -11.34
N LEU A 498 -1.12 -7.78 -11.64
CA LEU A 498 -1.70 -9.11 -11.48
C LEU A 498 -1.06 -10.10 -12.45
N ASN A 499 -0.70 -11.28 -11.92
CA ASN A 499 -0.16 -12.36 -12.74
C ASN A 499 -1.20 -12.79 -13.79
N THR A 500 -0.89 -12.55 -15.07
CA THR A 500 -1.77 -12.86 -16.20
C THR A 500 -2.13 -14.34 -16.30
N THR A 501 -1.26 -15.24 -15.81
CA THR A 501 -1.53 -16.68 -15.74
C THR A 501 -2.57 -17.00 -14.67
N ALA A 502 -2.52 -16.32 -13.52
CA ALA A 502 -3.52 -16.48 -12.47
C ALA A 502 -4.87 -15.85 -12.88
N LEU A 503 -4.83 -14.74 -13.64
CA LEU A 503 -6.02 -14.14 -14.27
C LEU A 503 -6.67 -15.09 -15.29
N ALA A 504 -5.88 -15.85 -16.04
CA ALA A 504 -6.38 -16.80 -17.03
C ALA A 504 -6.95 -18.09 -16.38
N ASN A 505 -6.32 -18.58 -15.32
CA ASN A 505 -6.82 -19.70 -14.53
C ASN A 505 -6.46 -19.53 -13.04
N PRO A 506 -7.44 -19.20 -12.17
CA PRO A 506 -7.22 -19.01 -10.75
C PRO A 506 -7.02 -20.30 -9.97
N VAL A 507 -7.21 -21.46 -10.60
CA VAL A 507 -7.23 -22.77 -9.93
C VAL A 507 -5.94 -23.51 -10.23
N LYS A 508 -5.25 -23.94 -9.17
CA LYS A 508 -4.12 -24.86 -9.22
C LYS A 508 -4.42 -26.11 -8.39
N ILE A 509 -3.86 -27.23 -8.81
CA ILE A 509 -3.91 -28.48 -8.05
C ILE A 509 -2.55 -28.77 -7.43
N ILE A 510 -2.55 -29.24 -6.19
CA ILE A 510 -1.39 -29.71 -5.45
C ILE A 510 -1.66 -31.16 -5.08
N PRO A 511 -1.18 -32.12 -5.89
CA PRO A 511 -1.39 -33.53 -5.65
C PRO A 511 -0.56 -34.03 -4.46
N MET A 512 -1.17 -34.83 -3.60
CA MET A 512 -0.50 -35.57 -2.54
C MET A 512 -0.79 -37.06 -2.71
N ARG A 513 0.26 -37.88 -2.71
CA ARG A 513 0.14 -39.32 -2.80
C ARG A 513 0.23 -39.95 -1.40
N SER A 514 -0.62 -40.94 -1.14
CA SER A 514 -0.51 -41.88 -0.03
C SER A 514 -0.63 -43.32 -0.55
N ASN A 515 -0.48 -44.34 0.30
CA ASN A 515 -0.75 -45.72 -0.09
C ASN A 515 -2.26 -46.00 -0.33
N GLN A 516 -3.15 -45.08 0.05
CA GLN A 516 -4.60 -45.25 -0.10
C GLN A 516 -5.14 -44.63 -1.40
N GLY A 517 -4.46 -43.61 -1.94
CA GLY A 517 -4.94 -42.89 -3.11
C GLY A 517 -4.20 -41.59 -3.37
N TRP A 518 -4.82 -40.75 -4.18
CA TRP A 518 -4.42 -39.37 -4.43
C TRP A 518 -5.36 -38.43 -3.71
N MET A 519 -4.81 -37.47 -2.99
CA MET A 519 -5.53 -36.32 -2.46
C MET A 519 -5.12 -35.10 -3.28
N LEU A 520 -6.08 -34.49 -3.98
CA LEU A 520 -5.82 -33.30 -4.79
C LEU A 520 -6.30 -32.08 -4.01
N ASN A 521 -5.34 -31.25 -3.55
CA ASN A 521 -5.65 -29.98 -2.90
C ASN A 521 -5.77 -28.87 -3.96
N LEU A 522 -6.82 -28.08 -3.86
CA LEU A 522 -7.13 -26.95 -4.72
C LEU A 522 -6.60 -25.67 -4.09
N SER A 523 -5.74 -24.97 -4.81
CA SER A 523 -5.36 -23.59 -4.50
C SER A 523 -6.11 -22.67 -5.46
N ILE A 524 -7.03 -21.89 -4.92
CA ILE A 524 -7.84 -20.93 -5.67
C ILE A 524 -7.42 -19.53 -5.26
N ALA A 525 -7.09 -18.68 -6.23
CA ALA A 525 -6.64 -17.30 -5.97
C ALA A 525 -7.74 -16.41 -5.36
N ASP A 526 -9.00 -16.69 -5.70
CA ASP A 526 -10.16 -16.03 -5.13
C ASP A 526 -10.54 -16.62 -3.77
N ARG A 527 -11.12 -15.79 -2.92
CA ARG A 527 -11.89 -16.28 -1.77
C ARG A 527 -13.16 -16.94 -2.28
N THR A 528 -13.40 -18.17 -1.83
CA THR A 528 -14.51 -19.01 -2.31
C THR A 528 -15.48 -19.32 -1.18
N ARG A 529 -16.78 -19.35 -1.52
CA ARG A 529 -17.85 -19.83 -0.64
C ARG A 529 -18.10 -21.32 -0.84
N GLU A 530 -18.03 -21.81 -2.07
CA GLU A 530 -18.23 -23.21 -2.40
C GLU A 530 -17.38 -23.59 -3.60
N ILE A 531 -16.92 -24.85 -3.65
CA ILE A 531 -16.08 -25.37 -4.72
C ILE A 531 -16.76 -26.60 -5.32
N PHE A 532 -16.80 -26.66 -6.65
CA PHE A 532 -17.39 -27.75 -7.41
C PHE A 532 -16.36 -28.33 -8.36
N VAL A 533 -16.27 -29.64 -8.38
CA VAL A 533 -15.34 -30.38 -9.26
C VAL A 533 -16.12 -31.30 -10.19
N ARG A 534 -15.65 -31.42 -11.43
CA ARG A 534 -16.17 -32.35 -12.43
C ARG A 534 -15.02 -33.18 -12.98
N LEU A 535 -15.15 -34.49 -12.83
CA LEU A 535 -14.27 -35.48 -13.47
C LEU A 535 -14.78 -35.81 -14.88
N PRO A 536 -13.91 -36.32 -15.78
CA PRO A 536 -14.33 -36.71 -17.13
C PRO A 536 -15.55 -37.64 -17.12
N GLY A 537 -16.58 -37.28 -17.89
CA GLY A 537 -17.81 -38.08 -18.01
C GLY A 537 -18.79 -37.99 -16.84
N GLY A 538 -18.54 -37.13 -15.84
CA GLY A 538 -19.44 -36.92 -14.69
C GLY A 538 -20.07 -35.52 -14.65
N ASP A 539 -20.86 -35.27 -13.61
CA ASP A 539 -21.44 -33.97 -13.29
C ASP A 539 -20.60 -33.18 -12.27
N PHE A 540 -20.84 -31.87 -12.15
CA PHE A 540 -20.24 -31.05 -11.09
C PHE A 540 -20.75 -31.49 -9.72
N ARG A 541 -19.83 -31.77 -8.80
CA ARG A 541 -20.11 -32.13 -7.41
C ARG A 541 -19.41 -31.17 -6.47
N SER A 542 -20.09 -30.76 -5.40
CA SER A 542 -19.49 -29.95 -4.34
C SER A 542 -18.40 -30.76 -3.62
N THR A 543 -17.30 -30.11 -3.26
CA THR A 543 -16.26 -30.70 -2.42
C THR A 543 -16.66 -30.74 -0.93
N GLY A 544 -17.78 -30.11 -0.57
CA GLY A 544 -18.25 -30.02 0.80
C GLY A 544 -17.57 -28.91 1.60
N PHE A 545 -17.65 -28.99 2.92
CA PHE A 545 -17.17 -27.96 3.85
C PHE A 545 -16.32 -28.58 4.94
N VAL A 546 -15.36 -27.81 5.45
CA VAL A 546 -14.55 -28.20 6.61
C VAL A 546 -15.46 -28.23 7.84
N ASN A 547 -15.53 -29.39 8.50
CA ASN A 547 -16.47 -29.62 9.60
C ASN A 547 -16.24 -28.63 10.76
N GLY A 548 -17.28 -27.88 11.12
CA GLY A 548 -17.27 -26.91 12.22
C GLY A 548 -16.40 -25.66 11.97
N ALA A 549 -15.76 -25.53 10.80
CA ALA A 549 -14.92 -24.38 10.51
C ALA A 549 -15.70 -23.31 9.73
N VAL A 550 -15.60 -22.08 10.22
CA VAL A 550 -16.30 -20.91 9.70
C VAL A 550 -15.26 -19.85 9.40
N ASP A 551 -15.38 -19.18 8.26
CA ASP A 551 -14.53 -18.06 7.92
C ASP A 551 -14.82 -16.90 8.88
N PRO A 552 -13.82 -16.39 9.63
CA PRO A 552 -14.04 -15.39 10.67
C PRO A 552 -14.46 -14.02 10.12
N THR A 553 -14.27 -13.76 8.83
CA THR A 553 -14.64 -12.51 8.16
C THR A 553 -16.09 -12.56 7.69
N THR A 554 -16.54 -13.71 7.18
CA THR A 554 -17.85 -13.86 6.53
C THR A 554 -18.89 -14.57 7.38
N GLY A 555 -18.47 -15.29 8.42
CA GLY A 555 -19.36 -16.13 9.23
C GLY A 555 -19.93 -17.35 8.46
N GLN A 556 -19.39 -17.65 7.28
CA GLN A 556 -19.84 -18.76 6.42
C GLN A 556 -18.93 -19.99 6.57
N PRO A 557 -19.44 -21.22 6.37
CA PRO A 557 -18.62 -22.43 6.38
C PRO A 557 -17.48 -22.36 5.36
N ILE A 558 -16.29 -22.83 5.75
CA ILE A 558 -15.12 -22.84 4.86
C ILE A 558 -15.26 -24.02 3.88
N PRO A 559 -15.22 -23.80 2.55
CA PRO A 559 -15.30 -24.90 1.60
C PRO A 559 -14.11 -25.84 1.75
N TYR A 560 -14.35 -27.14 1.63
CA TYR A 560 -13.30 -28.14 1.73
C TYR A 560 -12.45 -28.11 0.45
N PRO A 561 -11.16 -27.74 0.50
CA PRO A 561 -10.39 -27.43 -0.70
C PRO A 561 -9.80 -28.68 -1.35
N SER A 562 -10.32 -29.87 -1.09
CA SER A 562 -9.68 -31.12 -1.50
C SER A 562 -10.69 -32.17 -1.95
N PHE A 563 -10.25 -33.06 -2.84
CA PHE A 563 -11.01 -34.25 -3.22
C PHE A 563 -10.05 -35.39 -3.56
N GLU A 564 -10.57 -36.62 -3.57
CA GLU A 564 -9.78 -37.83 -3.70
C GLU A 564 -9.93 -38.47 -5.08
N LEU A 565 -8.85 -39.09 -5.55
CA LEU A 565 -8.83 -39.98 -6.70
C LEU A 565 -8.19 -41.32 -6.29
N PRO A 566 -8.60 -42.45 -6.92
CA PRO A 566 -7.97 -43.74 -6.66
C PRO A 566 -6.49 -43.71 -7.03
N GLY A 567 -5.66 -44.53 -6.37
CA GLY A 567 -4.22 -44.60 -6.67
C GLY A 567 -3.91 -44.96 -8.12
N THR A 568 -4.79 -45.74 -8.74
CA THR A 568 -4.75 -46.17 -10.14
C THR A 568 -5.26 -45.13 -11.13
N ALA A 569 -5.59 -43.91 -10.68
CA ALA A 569 -6.01 -42.83 -11.57
C ALA A 569 -4.92 -42.55 -12.61
N GLY A 570 -5.31 -42.52 -13.88
CA GLY A 570 -4.46 -42.10 -14.99
C GLY A 570 -4.49 -40.58 -15.21
N ASP A 571 -3.92 -40.15 -16.34
CA ASP A 571 -4.01 -38.76 -16.79
C ASP A 571 -5.48 -38.29 -16.84
N THR A 572 -5.79 -37.26 -16.05
CA THR A 572 -7.17 -36.82 -15.84
C THR A 572 -7.26 -35.31 -16.07
N ASP A 573 -8.20 -34.89 -16.91
CA ASP A 573 -8.54 -33.48 -17.09
C ASP A 573 -9.74 -33.15 -16.22
N ILE A 574 -9.54 -32.25 -15.27
CA ILE A 574 -10.51 -31.93 -14.21
C ILE A 574 -11.03 -30.52 -14.47
N GLU A 575 -12.33 -30.32 -14.26
CA GLU A 575 -12.92 -28.99 -14.32
C GLU A 575 -13.38 -28.54 -12.96
N VAL A 576 -13.09 -27.28 -12.63
CA VAL A 576 -13.40 -26.67 -11.34
C VAL A 576 -14.24 -25.43 -11.54
N LYS A 577 -15.34 -25.32 -10.80
CA LYS A 577 -16.11 -24.09 -10.61
C LYS A 577 -16.09 -23.73 -9.14
N TYR A 578 -16.29 -22.46 -8.84
CA TYR A 578 -16.49 -22.04 -7.46
C TYR A 578 -17.46 -20.88 -7.40
N THR A 579 -18.10 -20.74 -6.25
CA THR A 579 -18.90 -19.57 -5.92
C THR A 579 -17.99 -18.59 -5.19
N ASP A 580 -17.90 -17.35 -5.66
CA ASP A 580 -17.09 -16.33 -5.00
C ASP A 580 -17.78 -15.76 -3.75
N ILE A 581 -17.10 -14.85 -3.06
CA ILE A 581 -17.61 -14.16 -1.86
C ILE A 581 -18.91 -13.38 -2.08
N ARG A 582 -19.35 -13.13 -3.31
CA ARG A 582 -20.61 -12.45 -3.64
C ARG A 582 -21.73 -13.41 -4.03
N GLY A 583 -21.43 -14.71 -4.12
CA GLY A 583 -22.41 -15.69 -4.59
C GLY A 583 -22.41 -15.87 -6.10
N GLU A 584 -21.46 -15.28 -6.84
CA GLU A 584 -21.38 -15.46 -8.29
C GLU A 584 -20.54 -16.69 -8.62
N THR A 585 -21.02 -17.50 -9.57
CA THR A 585 -20.30 -18.70 -10.03
C THR A 585 -19.22 -18.33 -11.03
N GLN A 586 -17.99 -18.73 -10.74
CA GLN A 586 -16.82 -18.59 -11.60
C GLN A 586 -16.45 -19.94 -12.26
N GLY A 587 -15.90 -19.88 -13.47
CA GLY A 587 -15.46 -21.06 -14.24
C GLY A 587 -16.49 -21.59 -15.27
N PRO A 588 -16.28 -22.79 -15.83
CA PRO A 588 -15.33 -23.81 -15.38
C PRO A 588 -13.88 -23.55 -15.80
N PHE A 589 -12.96 -23.84 -14.89
CA PHE A 589 -11.53 -23.80 -15.11
C PHE A 589 -10.98 -25.21 -15.29
N LYS A 590 -10.20 -25.44 -16.34
CA LYS A 590 -9.58 -26.75 -16.61
C LYS A 590 -8.24 -26.87 -15.90
N VAL A 591 -8.03 -27.98 -15.19
CA VAL A 591 -6.77 -28.32 -14.55
C VAL A 591 -6.40 -29.76 -14.89
N ASN A 592 -5.15 -29.96 -15.32
CA ASN A 592 -4.67 -31.25 -15.80
C ASN A 592 -3.92 -31.96 -14.68
N PHE A 593 -4.37 -33.16 -14.31
CA PHE A 593 -3.69 -34.04 -13.38
C PHE A 593 -2.90 -35.11 -14.15
N ARG A 594 -1.60 -35.20 -13.85
CA ARG A 594 -0.65 -36.14 -14.46
C ARG A 594 0.05 -36.92 -13.33
N PRO A 595 -0.44 -38.10 -12.93
CA PRO A 595 -0.05 -38.80 -11.70
C PRO A 595 1.44 -39.19 -11.67
N GLY A 596 2.01 -39.63 -12.79
CA GLY A 596 3.43 -40.02 -12.85
C GLY A 596 4.37 -38.85 -12.55
N ALA A 597 4.17 -37.73 -13.24
CA ALA A 597 4.94 -36.51 -13.01
C ALA A 597 4.70 -35.93 -11.60
N ALA A 598 3.45 -35.97 -11.13
CA ALA A 598 3.09 -35.51 -9.80
C ALA A 598 3.75 -36.33 -8.69
N LEU A 599 3.89 -37.65 -8.87
CA LEU A 599 4.53 -38.55 -7.89
C LEU A 599 6.01 -38.21 -7.73
N VAL A 600 6.72 -38.09 -8.85
CA VAL A 600 8.15 -37.74 -8.88
C VAL A 600 8.37 -36.37 -8.24
N ALA A 601 7.62 -35.36 -8.68
CA ALA A 601 7.75 -34.00 -8.17
C ALA A 601 7.46 -33.91 -6.66
N GLY A 602 6.39 -34.56 -6.19
CA GLY A 602 6.01 -34.55 -4.77
C GLY A 602 7.02 -35.25 -3.87
N GLN A 603 7.53 -36.41 -4.27
CA GLN A 603 8.54 -37.13 -3.48
C GLN A 603 9.90 -36.39 -3.47
N LYS A 604 10.30 -35.80 -4.60
CA LYS A 604 11.51 -34.97 -4.68
C LYS A 604 11.45 -33.79 -3.71
N ASP A 605 10.34 -33.06 -3.72
CA ASP A 605 10.14 -31.90 -2.83
C ASP A 605 10.18 -32.30 -1.34
N ILE A 606 9.64 -33.47 -0.97
CA ILE A 606 9.78 -34.00 0.39
C ILE A 606 11.25 -34.31 0.72
N LEU A 607 11.97 -34.97 -0.19
CA LEU A 607 13.37 -35.32 0.00
C LEU A 607 14.26 -34.08 0.17
N GLU A 608 14.04 -33.03 -0.60
CA GLU A 608 14.81 -31.78 -0.50
C GLU A 608 14.52 -31.05 0.81
N ARG A 609 13.23 -30.90 1.18
CA ARG A 609 12.83 -30.25 2.43
C ARG A 609 13.28 -31.00 3.68
N LEU A 610 13.27 -32.33 3.64
CA LEU A 610 13.69 -33.19 4.76
C LEU A 610 15.08 -33.77 4.56
N SER A 611 15.96 -33.03 3.88
CA SER A 611 17.27 -33.52 3.48
C SER A 611 18.23 -33.82 4.64
N ASN A 612 17.97 -33.31 5.84
CA ASN A 612 18.72 -33.65 7.05
C ASN A 612 18.34 -35.03 7.63
N ALA A 613 17.26 -35.67 7.16
CA ALA A 613 16.76 -36.93 7.66
C ALA A 613 17.05 -38.14 6.73
N TRP A 614 17.78 -37.92 5.63
CA TRP A 614 18.09 -38.97 4.65
C TRP A 614 18.80 -40.18 5.27
N VAL A 615 19.58 -39.93 6.32
CA VAL A 615 20.40 -40.91 7.01
C VAL A 615 20.11 -40.91 8.50
N SER A 616 20.08 -42.10 9.11
CA SER A 616 20.12 -42.26 10.56
C SER A 616 21.13 -43.34 10.98
N TYR A 617 21.71 -43.20 12.17
CA TYR A 617 22.75 -44.09 12.67
C TYR A 617 22.24 -45.02 13.76
N ARG A 618 22.76 -46.26 13.80
CA ARG A 618 22.55 -47.21 14.89
C ARG A 618 23.76 -48.10 15.08
N ASP A 619 24.27 -48.20 16.30
CA ASP A 619 25.35 -49.14 16.61
C ASP A 619 24.79 -50.55 16.91
N TRP A 620 25.38 -51.58 16.30
CA TRP A 620 24.96 -52.98 16.48
C TRP A 620 26.13 -53.96 16.23
N ASN A 621 26.35 -54.90 17.15
CA ASN A 621 27.40 -55.93 17.08
C ASN A 621 28.79 -55.41 16.69
N GLY A 622 29.22 -54.30 17.29
CA GLY A 622 30.55 -53.71 17.05
C GLY A 622 30.69 -52.97 15.71
N LYS A 623 29.63 -52.91 14.90
CA LYS A 623 29.54 -52.13 13.67
C LYS A 623 28.58 -50.94 13.85
N ARG A 624 28.71 -49.94 12.98
CA ARG A 624 27.76 -48.84 12.87
C ARG A 624 26.92 -49.03 11.62
N LEU A 625 25.60 -48.99 11.78
CA LEU A 625 24.64 -49.10 10.69
C LEU A 625 24.17 -47.70 10.30
N VAL A 626 24.11 -47.46 8.99
CA VAL A 626 23.62 -46.24 8.36
C VAL A 626 22.34 -46.59 7.64
N TYR A 627 21.21 -46.09 8.13
CA TYR A 627 19.88 -46.35 7.60
C TYR A 627 19.49 -45.28 6.60
N PHE A 628 19.04 -45.72 5.42
CA PHE A 628 18.51 -44.91 4.33
C PHE A 628 16.99 -45.08 4.16
N THR A 629 16.29 -45.46 5.24
CA THR A 629 14.86 -45.80 5.24
C THR A 629 14.01 -44.74 4.55
N GLN A 630 14.29 -43.46 4.81
CA GLN A 630 13.54 -42.36 4.20
C GLN A 630 13.71 -42.31 2.68
N LEU A 631 14.94 -42.52 2.18
CA LEU A 631 15.20 -42.52 0.74
C LEU A 631 14.41 -43.64 0.05
N ILE A 632 14.33 -44.82 0.66
CA ILE A 632 13.56 -45.96 0.13
C ILE A 632 12.06 -45.66 0.13
N SER A 633 11.54 -45.00 1.17
CA SER A 633 10.14 -44.57 1.23
C SER A 633 9.76 -43.51 0.19
N TYR A 634 10.72 -42.84 -0.44
CA TYR A 634 10.50 -41.84 -1.48
C TYR A 634 11.30 -42.14 -2.76
N ARG A 635 11.53 -43.43 -3.04
CA ARG A 635 12.36 -43.89 -4.15
C ARG A 635 11.79 -43.61 -5.54
N CYS A 636 10.50 -43.30 -5.67
CA CYS A 636 9.91 -42.99 -6.98
C CYS A 636 10.42 -41.68 -7.57
N ALA A 637 10.98 -40.79 -6.75
CA ALA A 637 11.69 -39.61 -7.24
C ALA A 637 13.17 -39.84 -7.52
N ILE A 638 13.76 -40.96 -7.07
CA ILE A 638 15.20 -41.16 -7.04
C ILE A 638 15.58 -42.13 -8.15
N ASP A 639 16.57 -41.74 -8.95
CA ASP A 639 17.23 -42.61 -9.93
C ASP A 639 18.40 -43.35 -9.26
N THR A 640 19.31 -42.62 -8.62
CA THR A 640 20.49 -43.19 -7.94
C THR A 640 20.77 -42.53 -6.60
N VAL A 641 21.31 -43.31 -5.66
CA VAL A 641 21.82 -42.83 -4.36
C VAL A 641 23.31 -43.15 -4.29
N LEU A 642 24.13 -42.12 -4.24
CA LEU A 642 25.56 -42.25 -3.97
C LEU A 642 25.86 -41.86 -2.53
N TYR A 643 26.72 -42.63 -1.87
CA TYR A 643 27.24 -42.32 -0.55
C TYR A 643 28.77 -42.47 -0.48
N GLY A 644 29.39 -41.74 0.44
CA GLY A 644 30.82 -41.76 0.73
C GLY A 644 31.04 -41.92 2.23
N VAL A 645 32.12 -42.61 2.62
CA VAL A 645 32.49 -42.85 4.02
C VAL A 645 33.75 -42.04 4.31
N ASP A 646 33.67 -41.06 5.22
CA ASP A 646 34.77 -40.12 5.53
C ASP A 646 35.39 -39.46 4.28
N THR A 647 34.56 -39.17 3.28
CA THR A 647 34.92 -38.44 2.07
C THR A 647 33.78 -37.52 1.68
N ASP A 648 34.10 -36.40 1.03
CA ASP A 648 33.11 -35.46 0.50
C ASP A 648 32.70 -35.79 -0.95
N THR A 649 33.32 -36.82 -1.56
CA THR A 649 33.00 -37.29 -2.90
C THR A 649 32.34 -38.67 -2.83
N PRO A 650 30.99 -38.75 -2.78
CA PRO A 650 30.29 -40.02 -2.69
C PRO A 650 30.49 -40.85 -3.98
N ASP A 651 30.99 -42.07 -3.82
CA ASP A 651 31.41 -42.96 -4.91
C ASP A 651 30.77 -44.36 -4.83
N LYS A 652 30.07 -44.68 -3.75
CA LYS A 652 29.39 -45.97 -3.55
C LYS A 652 27.90 -45.82 -3.81
N GLU A 653 27.34 -46.72 -4.60
CA GLU A 653 25.91 -46.75 -4.83
C GLU A 653 25.17 -47.51 -3.73
N PHE A 654 24.03 -46.99 -3.30
CA PHE A 654 23.11 -47.67 -2.39
C PHE A 654 21.88 -48.15 -3.16
N GLU A 655 21.62 -49.46 -3.11
CA GLU A 655 20.57 -50.11 -3.87
C GLU A 655 19.17 -49.87 -3.25
N ILE A 656 18.42 -48.92 -3.81
CA ILE A 656 17.08 -48.52 -3.33
C ILE A 656 15.92 -49.36 -3.88
N GLY A 657 16.16 -50.19 -4.89
CA GLY A 657 15.14 -50.99 -5.59
C GLY A 657 14.21 -50.17 -6.48
N THR A 658 13.29 -50.86 -7.18
CA THR A 658 12.35 -50.22 -8.11
C THR A 658 11.19 -49.55 -7.37
N CYS A 659 10.73 -48.41 -7.89
CA CYS A 659 9.48 -47.78 -7.45
C CYS A 659 8.27 -48.67 -7.76
N ASP A 660 7.35 -48.79 -6.80
CA ASP A 660 5.98 -49.25 -7.01
C ASP A 660 5.04 -48.03 -6.92
N PRO A 661 4.51 -47.51 -8.04
CA PRO A 661 3.63 -46.34 -8.02
C PRO A 661 2.32 -46.55 -7.24
N ASP A 662 1.87 -47.80 -7.09
CA ASP A 662 0.66 -48.15 -6.36
C ASP A 662 0.89 -48.19 -4.85
N ASN A 663 2.12 -48.55 -4.41
CA ASN A 663 2.56 -48.54 -3.02
C ASN A 663 3.89 -47.77 -2.84
N PRO A 664 3.91 -46.46 -3.12
CA PRO A 664 5.15 -45.71 -3.32
C PRO A 664 5.97 -45.50 -2.05
N HIS A 665 5.39 -45.76 -0.87
CA HIS A 665 6.07 -45.67 0.42
C HIS A 665 6.38 -47.03 1.06
N ALA A 666 5.92 -48.14 0.47
CA ALA A 666 6.14 -49.47 1.01
C ALA A 666 7.61 -49.87 0.85
N ILE A 667 8.21 -50.41 1.92
CA ILE A 667 9.55 -50.99 1.87
C ILE A 667 9.41 -52.44 1.39
N PRO A 668 10.14 -52.87 0.34
CA PRO A 668 10.11 -54.26 -0.12
C PRO A 668 10.48 -55.25 0.98
N SER A 669 9.79 -56.38 1.05
CA SER A 669 10.10 -57.45 2.03
C SER A 669 11.26 -58.35 1.60
N ALA A 670 11.62 -58.35 0.31
CA ALA A 670 12.74 -59.09 -0.26
C ALA A 670 13.26 -58.40 -1.54
N GLY A 671 14.49 -58.73 -1.95
CA GLY A 671 15.12 -58.19 -3.16
C GLY A 671 15.73 -56.78 -2.99
N PRO A 672 16.10 -56.12 -4.09
CA PRO A 672 16.65 -54.76 -4.09
C PRO A 672 15.77 -53.78 -3.27
N GLY A 673 16.38 -52.98 -2.40
CA GLY A 673 15.67 -52.03 -1.53
C GLY A 673 15.01 -52.63 -0.27
N SER A 674 15.07 -53.95 -0.06
CA SER A 674 14.61 -54.56 1.21
C SER A 674 15.58 -54.37 2.37
N VAL A 675 16.88 -54.20 2.06
CA VAL A 675 17.91 -53.90 3.04
C VAL A 675 18.08 -52.40 3.13
N VAL A 676 17.49 -51.79 4.16
CA VAL A 676 17.41 -50.33 4.31
C VAL A 676 18.65 -49.68 4.92
N TYR A 677 19.72 -50.43 5.14
CA TYR A 677 20.93 -49.94 5.80
C TYR A 677 22.21 -50.51 5.19
N THR A 678 23.32 -49.80 5.38
CA THR A 678 24.66 -50.33 5.14
C THR A 678 25.47 -50.34 6.43
N ALA A 679 26.42 -51.27 6.55
CA ALA A 679 27.30 -51.35 7.71
C ALA A 679 28.64 -50.66 7.40
N ILE A 680 29.05 -49.75 8.28
CA ILE A 680 30.30 -49.00 8.19
C ILE A 680 31.19 -49.26 9.43
N PRO A 681 32.51 -49.00 9.32
CA PRO A 681 33.39 -49.05 10.48
C PRO A 681 32.93 -48.11 11.60
N LYS A 682 32.98 -48.54 12.86
CA LYS A 682 32.63 -47.69 14.02
C LYS A 682 33.42 -46.37 14.11
N PRO A 683 34.73 -46.29 13.76
CA PRO A 683 35.46 -45.03 13.81
C PRO A 683 35.10 -44.04 12.70
N THR A 684 34.10 -44.33 11.86
CA THR A 684 33.64 -43.39 10.82
C THR A 684 33.17 -42.08 11.45
N GLY A 685 33.71 -40.96 10.97
CA GLY A 685 33.36 -39.62 11.41
C GLY A 685 32.09 -39.08 10.74
N TYR A 686 31.89 -39.35 9.45
CA TYR A 686 30.70 -38.90 8.71
C TYR A 686 30.41 -39.73 7.45
N ILE A 687 29.19 -39.55 6.92
CA ILE A 687 28.78 -40.04 5.61
C ILE A 687 28.42 -38.84 4.73
N SER A 688 28.87 -38.82 3.48
CA SER A 688 28.34 -37.92 2.45
C SER A 688 27.29 -38.64 1.61
N VAL A 689 26.21 -37.99 1.19
CA VAL A 689 25.17 -38.56 0.32
C VAL A 689 24.82 -37.59 -0.81
N GLN A 690 24.65 -38.12 -2.02
CA GLN A 690 24.12 -37.40 -3.17
C GLN A 690 23.06 -38.25 -3.87
N LEU A 691 21.93 -37.62 -4.19
CA LEU A 691 20.84 -38.20 -4.97
C LEU A 691 20.87 -37.68 -6.41
N SER A 692 20.67 -38.58 -7.38
CA SER A 692 20.18 -38.22 -8.72
C SER A 692 18.68 -38.54 -8.79
N TYR A 693 17.91 -37.63 -9.34
CA TYR A 693 16.45 -37.73 -9.41
C TYR A 693 15.99 -38.25 -10.78
N ALA A 694 14.80 -38.86 -10.81
CA ALA A 694 14.18 -39.39 -12.02
C ALA A 694 13.85 -38.31 -13.09
N ASP A 695 13.85 -37.04 -12.71
CA ASP A 695 13.74 -35.90 -13.63
C ASP A 695 15.07 -35.46 -14.26
N GLY A 696 16.17 -36.19 -13.98
CA GLY A 696 17.51 -35.93 -14.48
C GLY A 696 18.32 -34.91 -13.68
N THR A 697 17.74 -34.30 -12.65
CA THR A 697 18.46 -33.37 -11.77
C THR A 697 19.25 -34.09 -10.69
N ARG A 698 20.19 -33.39 -10.04
CA ARG A 698 20.99 -33.91 -8.92
C ARG A 698 20.89 -32.99 -7.72
N SER A 699 20.91 -33.58 -6.54
CA SER A 699 21.04 -32.84 -5.28
C SER A 699 22.49 -32.42 -5.01
N GLU A 700 22.64 -31.44 -4.12
CA GLU A 700 23.94 -31.15 -3.50
C GLU A 700 24.41 -32.36 -2.67
N VAL A 701 25.73 -32.51 -2.55
CA VAL A 701 26.32 -33.50 -1.63
C VAL A 701 26.05 -33.05 -0.20
N LYS A 702 25.40 -33.90 0.59
CA LYS A 702 25.10 -33.64 2.00
C LYS A 702 25.92 -34.49 2.93
N ARG A 703 26.44 -33.88 3.98
CA ARG A 703 27.22 -34.52 5.04
C ARG A 703 26.36 -34.80 6.27
N PHE A 704 26.50 -36.01 6.81
CA PHE A 704 25.83 -36.49 8.01
C PHE A 704 26.89 -36.95 9.01
N ASP A 705 27.15 -36.18 10.05
CA ASP A 705 28.14 -36.55 11.06
C ASP A 705 27.65 -37.73 11.90
N ALA A 706 28.54 -38.69 12.14
CA ALA A 706 28.25 -39.86 12.93
C ALA A 706 28.24 -39.50 14.43
N PRO A 707 27.34 -40.10 15.24
CA PRO A 707 27.30 -39.84 16.68
C PRO A 707 28.61 -40.28 17.35
N LYS A 708 29.09 -39.46 18.30
CA LYS A 708 30.32 -39.69 19.04
C LYS A 708 30.21 -40.87 20.01
#